data_AF-W2RMH8-F1
#
_entry.id   AF-W2RMH8-F1
#
_cell.length_a   1.000
_cell.length_b   1.000
_cell.length_c   1.000
_cell.angle_alpha   90.00
_cell.angle_beta   90.00
_cell.angle_gamma   90.00
#
_symmetry.space_group_name_H-M   'P 1'
#
loop_
_entity.id
_entity.type
_entity.pdbx_description
1 polymer ?
#
loop_
_entity_poly.entity_id
_entity_poly.type
_entity_poly.pdbx_seq_one_letter_code
_entity_poly.pdbx_strand_id
1 'polypeptide(L)'
;MADGPLRYQQPAPNLFYNAHSPRNASRTNSPRNPRRHFAEFPSPTASPLHAIASHGPTMFHNAYQNHNNMMNGAQSHQRFGNMQVHKQHQQHYGPHGPMGHHQHQHGPMHQHNISGGFSNAQHHVLGFQDQMQNGGGDASPDDIEDMDNDYWKEQQSCLQECREMHGPNQRAKNVAHNAKGISYIGADDPNSDRAKKAGTTTGSRSDWDELDLGGQGLHALSPILFNAYGFIRRLNLGWNNLTVLSPTIGQLKQLEHLDVSFNQLSELPPEIGMLSSLKQLHLFNNRIQTLPYEVGFLFKLEMLGIAGNPLESGQKDKITEGGTKALVHHLRESMPEPPPPRERVWHQLDESAEESTDSVKALSYNILCERYATPTMYGYVPERVLSWAYRKTLILDEIREQNADIVCLQELDKNSYDEWFRGKLAEVGYKGYFAQKSRAETLGENARFVDGCGTFWKDKKYIQLHADHLVLGRKAVERPGAKASADMLNRVWQRDDIATVVFLENRVTGSRIIVVNSHIFWDPAFKDVKLIQAAVMMEEVSKLAERYAKWPAVTNKQTFRFADADDSAEPPPEMGPSLEYTSPAQIPMILCGDWNSGADSAVYDLFTKKGLTAQHDDLAGRDYGTFSKNGMSHEFSLKSAYSGIEDEMPFTNYTPSFAGVLDHIWFSTNSLRVTGLLGEIDPEYLKRVPGFPNFHFPSDHLALVAGFRVEKRRKIEKVDADFGPSSRK
;
A
#
# COMPACT_ATOMS: atom_id res chain seq x y z
N MET A 1 -31.19 7.40 31.73
CA MET A 1 -31.69 8.76 31.45
C MET A 1 -30.55 9.76 31.66
N ALA A 2 -30.69 11.01 31.24
CA ALA A 2 -29.64 12.04 31.30
C ALA A 2 -29.32 12.47 32.77
N ASP A 3 -28.26 13.22 33.10
CA ASP A 3 -27.47 14.18 32.29
C ASP A 3 -26.02 14.34 32.80
N GLY A 4 -25.15 14.98 31.98
CA GLY A 4 -24.00 15.77 32.49
C GLY A 4 -22.57 15.19 32.39
N PRO A 5 -21.76 15.62 31.40
CA PRO A 5 -20.31 15.36 31.37
C PRO A 5 -19.49 16.42 32.13
N LEU A 6 -18.64 16.00 33.07
CA LEU A 6 -17.77 16.90 33.86
C LEU A 6 -16.52 17.35 33.08
N ARG A 7 -16.39 18.68 32.89
CA ARG A 7 -15.16 19.31 32.39
C ARG A 7 -14.08 19.35 33.47
N TYR A 8 -12.88 18.85 33.15
CA TYR A 8 -11.66 19.21 33.89
C TYR A 8 -11.13 20.59 33.45
N GLN A 9 -10.58 21.35 34.40
CA GLN A 9 -10.06 22.70 34.16
C GLN A 9 -8.63 22.67 33.61
N GLN A 10 -8.33 23.58 32.67
CA GLN A 10 -6.96 23.95 32.31
C GLN A 10 -6.51 25.18 33.16
N PRO A 11 -5.24 25.27 33.58
CA PRO A 11 -4.69 26.50 34.13
C PRO A 11 -4.45 27.54 33.01
N ALA A 12 -4.84 28.79 33.26
CA ALA A 12 -4.72 29.89 32.28
C ALA A 12 -3.30 30.50 32.24
N PRO A 13 -2.85 31.07 31.11
CA PRO A 13 -1.54 31.70 30.98
C PRO A 13 -1.53 33.13 31.55
N ASN A 14 -0.44 33.50 32.22
CA ASN A 14 -0.23 34.88 32.71
C ASN A 14 0.26 35.81 31.58
N LEU A 15 -0.50 36.88 31.35
CA LEU A 15 -0.06 38.06 30.59
C LEU A 15 0.84 38.95 31.45
N PHE A 16 1.86 39.56 30.84
CA PHE A 16 2.55 40.72 31.42
C PHE A 16 2.60 41.88 30.42
N TYR A 17 2.44 43.09 30.94
CA TYR A 17 2.23 44.32 30.16
C TYR A 17 3.53 44.87 29.56
N ASN A 18 3.39 45.62 28.46
CA ASN A 18 4.47 46.30 27.76
C ASN A 18 4.38 47.83 28.00
N ALA A 19 5.46 48.50 28.41
CA ALA A 19 5.45 49.94 28.68
C ALA A 19 6.81 50.66 28.51
N HIS A 20 6.86 51.50 27.47
CA HIS A 20 7.50 52.83 27.40
C HIS A 20 9.00 53.05 27.76
N SER A 21 9.74 53.50 26.75
CA SER A 21 11.02 54.23 26.83
C SER A 21 10.79 55.73 27.19
N PRO A 22 11.80 56.55 27.60
CA PRO A 22 12.72 57.14 26.60
C PRO A 22 14.13 57.65 27.03
N ARG A 23 15.01 57.79 26.00
CA ARG A 23 16.03 58.85 25.75
C ARG A 23 17.43 58.93 26.44
N ASN A 24 18.42 59.09 25.55
CA ASN A 24 19.58 60.03 25.56
C ASN A 24 21.01 59.64 26.08
N ALA A 25 21.90 59.43 25.10
CA ALA A 25 23.06 60.30 24.78
C ALA A 25 24.52 60.01 25.28
N SER A 26 25.28 59.32 24.40
CA SER A 26 26.52 59.80 23.74
C SER A 26 27.94 59.45 24.26
N ARG A 27 28.87 59.34 23.27
CA ARG A 27 30.35 59.53 23.32
C ARG A 27 31.21 58.48 24.06
N THR A 28 32.50 58.23 23.73
CA THR A 28 33.32 58.27 22.48
C THR A 28 34.70 57.61 22.76
N ASN A 29 35.29 56.87 21.81
CA ASN A 29 36.71 56.99 21.31
C ASN A 29 37.39 55.68 20.88
N SER A 30 38.27 55.80 19.88
CA SER A 30 39.32 54.83 19.52
C SER A 30 40.53 55.59 18.94
N PRO A 31 41.79 55.20 19.22
CA PRO A 31 42.97 55.71 18.51
C PRO A 31 43.35 54.87 17.27
N ARG A 32 44.30 55.37 16.46
CA ARG A 32 44.75 54.80 15.17
C ARG A 32 46.24 54.44 15.16
N ASN A 33 46.58 53.31 14.51
CA ASN A 33 47.51 53.10 13.37
C ASN A 33 48.72 54.06 13.17
N PRO A 34 49.91 53.58 12.74
CA PRO A 34 50.36 53.95 11.35
C PRO A 34 51.40 53.05 10.60
N ARG A 35 51.22 52.92 9.25
CA ARG A 35 52.28 52.82 8.15
C ARG A 35 53.17 51.54 8.10
N ARG A 36 53.94 51.10 7.06
CA ARG A 36 54.17 51.29 5.57
C ARG A 36 55.27 50.25 5.12
N HIS A 37 55.66 49.92 3.85
CA HIS A 37 55.21 50.11 2.44
C HIS A 37 56.00 49.19 1.44
N PHE A 38 55.37 48.74 0.33
CA PHE A 38 55.88 48.43 -1.05
C PHE A 38 56.87 47.29 -1.45
N ALA A 39 56.80 46.98 -2.78
CA ALA A 39 57.68 46.19 -3.69
C ALA A 39 57.54 44.64 -3.69
N GLU A 40 57.54 43.88 -4.82
CA GLU A 40 57.41 44.21 -6.27
C GLU A 40 56.96 42.98 -7.12
N PHE A 41 56.71 43.13 -8.44
CA PHE A 41 56.23 42.08 -9.39
C PHE A 41 57.33 41.64 -10.39
N PRO A 42 57.18 40.49 -11.11
CA PRO A 42 56.64 40.56 -12.50
C PRO A 42 55.74 39.37 -12.95
N SER A 43 54.90 39.60 -13.97
CA SER A 43 54.15 38.60 -14.77
C SER A 43 54.78 38.44 -16.17
N PRO A 44 54.25 37.58 -17.10
CA PRO A 44 53.30 38.11 -18.10
C PRO A 44 52.31 37.12 -18.81
N THR A 45 51.09 37.63 -19.13
CA THR A 45 50.27 37.37 -20.36
C THR A 45 49.72 35.94 -20.67
N ALA A 46 48.60 35.73 -21.40
CA ALA A 46 47.69 36.63 -22.17
C ALA A 46 46.20 36.17 -22.13
N SER A 47 45.27 37.05 -22.55
CA SER A 47 43.81 36.82 -22.76
C SER A 47 43.46 36.72 -24.28
N PRO A 48 42.21 36.47 -24.73
CA PRO A 48 41.01 37.36 -24.63
C PRO A 48 39.75 36.63 -24.07
N LEU A 49 38.74 37.25 -23.43
CA LEU A 49 37.91 38.45 -23.69
C LEU A 49 36.80 38.31 -24.75
N HIS A 50 35.53 38.27 -24.29
CA HIS A 50 34.49 39.24 -24.67
C HIS A 50 33.39 39.34 -23.60
N ALA A 51 32.73 40.50 -23.50
CA ALA A 51 31.66 40.83 -22.53
C ALA A 51 30.75 41.95 -23.10
N ILE A 52 29.96 42.63 -22.24
CA ILE A 52 28.97 43.73 -22.50
C ILE A 52 27.54 43.18 -22.75
N ALA A 53 26.45 43.65 -22.11
CA ALA A 53 26.24 44.70 -21.09
C ALA A 53 25.21 44.32 -20.01
N SER A 54 25.24 45.04 -18.89
CA SER A 54 24.24 45.04 -17.80
C SER A 54 23.05 45.98 -18.06
N HIS A 55 21.87 45.71 -17.47
CA HIS A 55 20.84 46.69 -17.07
C HIS A 55 19.96 46.12 -15.93
N GLY A 56 19.32 47.02 -15.17
CA GLY A 56 18.34 46.77 -14.10
C GLY A 56 18.09 48.08 -13.31
N PRO A 57 17.34 48.11 -12.19
CA PRO A 57 16.42 47.11 -11.62
C PRO A 57 14.98 47.67 -11.48
N THR A 58 14.01 46.92 -10.91
CA THR A 58 13.07 47.40 -9.83
C THR A 58 12.04 46.33 -9.41
N MET A 59 11.39 46.57 -8.26
CA MET A 59 10.42 45.68 -7.59
C MET A 59 8.97 45.89 -8.06
N PHE A 60 8.12 44.86 -8.02
CA PHE A 60 7.10 44.70 -6.96
C PHE A 60 6.31 43.37 -7.03
N HIS A 61 5.50 43.14 -5.98
CA HIS A 61 4.49 42.09 -5.76
C HIS A 61 3.86 41.39 -6.98
N ASN A 62 3.56 40.09 -6.83
CA ASN A 62 2.15 39.68 -6.81
C ASN A 62 1.89 38.40 -5.98
N ALA A 63 0.61 38.13 -5.67
CA ALA A 63 0.18 37.08 -4.74
C ALA A 63 -0.58 35.93 -5.43
N TYR A 64 -0.81 34.86 -4.66
CA TYR A 64 -1.64 33.66 -4.89
C TYR A 64 -2.64 33.66 -6.07
N GLN A 65 -2.64 32.57 -6.84
CA GLN A 65 -3.80 31.65 -6.84
C GLN A 65 -3.43 30.23 -7.33
N ASN A 66 -4.28 29.26 -6.99
CA ASN A 66 -4.15 27.83 -7.32
C ASN A 66 -4.09 27.55 -8.83
N HIS A 67 -3.52 26.40 -9.22
CA HIS A 67 -4.12 25.50 -10.22
C HIS A 67 -3.68 24.05 -9.99
N ASN A 68 -4.59 23.10 -10.23
CA ASN A 68 -4.34 21.65 -10.28
C ASN A 68 -4.13 21.18 -11.72
N ASN A 69 -3.54 19.98 -11.88
CA ASN A 69 -3.45 19.17 -13.11
C ASN A 69 -2.69 19.85 -14.29
N MET A 70 -1.70 19.26 -14.94
CA MET A 70 -1.60 17.91 -15.51
C MET A 70 -0.13 17.61 -15.87
N MET A 71 0.22 16.33 -16.03
CA MET A 71 0.63 15.77 -17.34
C MET A 71 0.92 14.26 -17.20
N ASN A 72 0.16 13.45 -17.94
CA ASN A 72 0.57 12.10 -18.32
C ASN A 72 0.36 12.00 -19.83
N GLY A 73 1.33 11.47 -20.57
CA GLY A 73 1.39 11.62 -22.02
C GLY A 73 2.13 10.49 -22.71
N ALA A 74 1.36 9.51 -23.19
CA ALA A 74 1.79 8.50 -24.15
C ALA A 74 0.78 8.48 -25.30
N GLN A 75 1.26 8.60 -26.54
CA GLN A 75 0.40 8.76 -27.72
C GLN A 75 0.07 7.41 -28.35
N SER A 76 -1.20 7.21 -28.69
CA SER A 76 -1.63 6.10 -29.56
C SER A 76 -1.32 6.41 -31.03
N HIS A 77 -0.69 5.45 -31.73
CA HIS A 77 -0.48 5.54 -33.16
C HIS A 77 -1.60 4.83 -33.93
N GLN A 78 -2.25 5.54 -34.86
CA GLN A 78 -3.03 4.94 -35.94
C GLN A 78 -2.61 5.52 -37.31
N ARG A 79 -2.68 4.65 -38.32
CA ARG A 79 -2.48 4.85 -39.77
C ARG A 79 -3.38 3.80 -40.44
N PHE A 80 -3.96 3.98 -41.62
CA PHE A 80 -4.01 5.10 -42.59
C PHE A 80 -5.27 4.87 -43.46
N GLY A 81 -5.83 5.90 -44.09
CA GLY A 81 -6.91 5.68 -45.08
C GLY A 81 -7.56 6.95 -45.61
N ASN A 82 -7.08 7.46 -46.75
CA ASN A 82 -7.68 8.64 -47.39
C ASN A 82 -8.90 8.27 -48.23
N MET A 83 -9.96 9.09 -48.14
CA MET A 83 -10.63 9.57 -49.36
C MET A 83 -10.83 11.09 -49.29
N GLN A 84 -11.30 11.69 -50.37
CA GLN A 84 -10.89 13.05 -50.79
C GLN A 84 -12.10 13.84 -51.30
N VAL A 85 -12.00 15.19 -51.34
CA VAL A 85 -12.92 16.13 -52.05
C VAL A 85 -14.29 16.31 -51.33
N HIS A 86 -14.83 17.52 -51.07
CA HIS A 86 -14.30 18.88 -51.25
C HIS A 86 -14.86 19.90 -50.22
N LYS A 87 -14.36 21.13 -50.37
CA LYS A 87 -14.78 22.45 -49.83
C LYS A 87 -16.33 22.65 -49.80
N GLN A 88 -16.92 23.64 -49.11
CA GLN A 88 -16.37 24.99 -48.85
C GLN A 88 -17.15 25.79 -47.77
N HIS A 89 -16.40 26.42 -46.84
CA HIS A 89 -16.69 27.73 -46.16
C HIS A 89 -18.00 27.93 -45.34
N GLN A 90 -18.08 28.88 -44.39
CA GLN A 90 -17.12 29.46 -43.43
C GLN A 90 -17.90 30.40 -42.49
N GLN A 91 -17.31 30.78 -41.34
CA GLN A 91 -17.65 31.98 -40.54
C GLN A 91 -19.04 32.04 -39.89
N HIS A 92 -19.27 32.81 -38.81
CA HIS A 92 -18.45 33.04 -37.59
C HIS A 92 -19.31 33.75 -36.52
N TYR A 93 -18.86 33.70 -35.25
CA TYR A 93 -19.34 34.47 -34.09
C TYR A 93 -20.82 34.34 -33.64
N GLY A 94 -21.01 34.20 -32.31
CA GLY A 94 -22.23 34.59 -31.60
C GLY A 94 -22.06 36.00 -31.00
N PRO A 95 -22.50 36.29 -29.76
CA PRO A 95 -23.23 35.44 -28.79
C PRO A 95 -24.42 36.18 -28.10
N HIS A 96 -24.78 35.74 -26.88
CA HIS A 96 -25.73 36.31 -25.89
C HIS A 96 -27.22 35.87 -25.97
N GLY A 97 -27.79 35.61 -24.78
CA GLY A 97 -29.24 35.62 -24.50
C GLY A 97 -29.66 36.95 -23.84
N PRO A 98 -30.67 37.03 -22.93
CA PRO A 98 -31.33 35.94 -22.19
C PRO A 98 -32.89 36.05 -22.11
N MET A 99 -33.52 35.21 -21.26
CA MET A 99 -34.79 35.42 -20.52
C MET A 99 -36.04 35.95 -21.25
N GLY A 100 -37.13 35.16 -21.24
CA GLY A 100 -38.49 35.63 -21.59
C GLY A 100 -39.57 34.65 -21.12
N HIS A 101 -40.67 35.17 -20.57
CA HIS A 101 -41.77 34.41 -19.95
C HIS A 101 -43.11 34.70 -20.68
N HIS A 102 -44.13 33.86 -20.46
CA HIS A 102 -45.55 34.03 -20.89
C HIS A 102 -45.86 33.94 -22.41
N GLN A 103 -47.09 33.71 -22.87
CA GLN A 103 -48.27 32.92 -22.42
C GLN A 103 -49.36 33.00 -23.53
N HIS A 104 -50.37 32.10 -23.52
CA HIS A 104 -51.63 32.17 -24.31
C HIS A 104 -51.52 31.99 -25.85
N GLN A 105 -52.60 31.76 -26.62
CA GLN A 105 -53.75 30.83 -26.49
C GLN A 105 -54.57 30.82 -27.82
N HIS A 106 -55.33 29.75 -28.08
CA HIS A 106 -56.37 29.61 -29.13
C HIS A 106 -55.96 29.56 -30.63
N GLY A 107 -56.72 28.78 -31.42
CA GLY A 107 -56.79 28.79 -32.90
C GLY A 107 -58.07 29.54 -33.36
N PRO A 108 -58.87 29.08 -34.36
CA PRO A 108 -58.80 27.84 -35.18
C PRO A 108 -59.11 28.09 -36.71
N MET A 109 -59.68 27.09 -37.42
CA MET A 109 -60.22 27.11 -38.82
C MET A 109 -59.18 27.21 -39.97
N HIS A 110 -59.42 26.79 -41.23
CA HIS A 110 -60.48 26.02 -41.93
C HIS A 110 -59.83 24.81 -42.65
N GLN A 111 -60.43 23.62 -42.80
CA GLN A 111 -61.55 23.21 -43.67
C GLN A 111 -61.32 23.36 -45.20
N HIS A 112 -61.23 22.24 -45.93
CA HIS A 112 -61.74 22.02 -47.30
C HIS A 112 -61.96 20.50 -47.53
N ASN A 113 -62.61 20.09 -48.64
CA ASN A 113 -63.39 18.83 -48.74
C ASN A 113 -63.53 18.33 -50.21
N ILE A 114 -64.10 17.12 -50.44
CA ILE A 114 -64.59 16.54 -51.73
C ILE A 114 -63.47 16.01 -52.66
N SER A 115 -63.50 14.84 -53.35
CA SER A 115 -64.37 13.63 -53.45
C SER A 115 -63.53 12.44 -54.02
N GLY A 116 -63.72 11.16 -53.67
CA GLY A 116 -64.69 10.20 -54.27
C GLY A 116 -63.97 9.16 -55.18
N GLY A 117 -64.41 7.91 -55.43
CA GLY A 117 -65.52 7.08 -54.92
C GLY A 117 -65.58 5.68 -55.61
N PHE A 118 -66.52 4.80 -55.19
CA PHE A 118 -66.84 3.44 -55.74
C PHE A 118 -65.81 2.30 -55.51
N SER A 119 -66.16 1.00 -55.40
CA SER A 119 -67.42 0.30 -55.01
C SER A 119 -67.19 -1.24 -54.80
N ASN A 120 -68.21 -1.95 -54.28
CA ASN A 120 -68.35 -3.44 -54.15
C ASN A 120 -67.47 -4.14 -53.09
N ALA A 121 -67.94 -5.20 -52.38
CA ALA A 121 -69.30 -5.74 -52.20
C ALA A 121 -69.41 -6.50 -50.84
N GLN A 122 -70.64 -6.80 -50.39
CA GLN A 122 -70.94 -7.43 -49.10
C GLN A 122 -70.98 -8.97 -49.17
N HIS A 123 -70.83 -9.65 -48.04
CA HIS A 123 -71.70 -10.79 -47.66
C HIS A 123 -71.73 -10.99 -46.13
N HIS A 124 -72.94 -11.20 -45.58
CA HIS A 124 -73.19 -11.76 -44.25
C HIS A 124 -73.95 -13.09 -44.42
N VAL A 125 -73.81 -14.04 -43.47
CA VAL A 125 -74.93 -14.85 -42.91
C VAL A 125 -74.43 -15.73 -41.75
N LEU A 126 -75.38 -16.13 -40.90
CA LEU A 126 -75.30 -17.04 -39.73
C LEU A 126 -74.83 -18.46 -40.15
N GLY A 127 -74.36 -19.38 -39.29
CA GLY A 127 -74.25 -19.42 -37.83
C GLY A 127 -74.86 -20.70 -37.25
N PHE A 128 -74.06 -21.61 -36.68
CA PHE A 128 -74.49 -22.84 -35.98
C PHE A 128 -73.46 -23.26 -34.90
N GLN A 129 -73.88 -24.13 -33.96
CA GLN A 129 -73.13 -24.64 -32.79
C GLN A 129 -72.07 -25.71 -33.18
N ASP A 130 -71.09 -26.12 -32.35
CA ASP A 130 -71.19 -26.52 -30.94
C ASP A 130 -69.83 -26.65 -30.17
N GLN A 131 -69.90 -26.91 -28.86
CA GLN A 131 -68.92 -27.53 -27.92
C GLN A 131 -67.44 -27.05 -27.75
N MET A 132 -67.19 -26.51 -26.55
CA MET A 132 -66.10 -26.79 -25.57
C MET A 132 -64.58 -26.78 -25.90
N GLN A 133 -63.86 -26.11 -24.99
CA GLN A 133 -62.49 -26.35 -24.46
C GLN A 133 -61.21 -26.07 -25.29
N ASN A 134 -60.37 -25.22 -24.69
CA ASN A 134 -58.89 -25.11 -24.75
C ASN A 134 -58.14 -25.47 -26.05
N GLY A 135 -57.81 -24.44 -26.83
CA GLY A 135 -56.51 -24.31 -27.50
C GLY A 135 -55.68 -23.19 -26.83
N GLY A 136 -54.36 -23.12 -26.96
CA GLY A 136 -53.49 -23.92 -27.84
C GLY A 136 -53.08 -23.12 -29.08
N GLY A 137 -52.04 -22.28 -28.92
CA GLY A 137 -51.28 -21.60 -29.97
C GLY A 137 -49.91 -21.32 -29.35
N ASP A 138 -48.82 -22.01 -29.71
CA ASP A 138 -48.19 -22.07 -31.05
C ASP A 138 -47.58 -20.71 -31.39
N ALA A 139 -46.33 -20.54 -30.96
CA ALA A 139 -45.57 -19.30 -31.08
C ALA A 139 -44.55 -19.43 -32.23
N SER A 140 -44.55 -18.44 -33.12
CA SER A 140 -43.61 -18.31 -34.22
C SER A 140 -42.16 -18.18 -33.72
N PRO A 141 -41.15 -18.77 -34.40
CA PRO A 141 -39.75 -18.72 -33.92
C PRO A 141 -39.06 -17.35 -34.01
N ASP A 142 -39.70 -16.35 -34.61
CA ASP A 142 -39.03 -15.16 -35.16
C ASP A 142 -39.17 -13.88 -34.30
N ASP A 143 -39.91 -13.91 -33.19
CA ASP A 143 -40.13 -12.74 -32.31
C ASP A 143 -39.07 -12.63 -31.17
N ILE A 144 -37.78 -12.75 -31.49
CA ILE A 144 -36.65 -12.52 -30.55
C ILE A 144 -35.53 -11.68 -31.20
N GLU A 145 -35.86 -10.43 -31.56
CA GLU A 145 -34.88 -9.38 -31.88
C GLU A 145 -35.04 -8.17 -30.93
N ASP A 146 -34.04 -7.27 -30.89
CA ASP A 146 -33.96 -6.06 -30.03
C ASP A 146 -33.82 -6.23 -28.50
N MET A 147 -32.81 -7.01 -28.08
CA MET A 147 -32.01 -6.72 -26.86
C MET A 147 -30.54 -6.45 -27.22
N ASP A 148 -30.34 -5.72 -28.32
CA ASP A 148 -29.06 -5.60 -29.02
C ASP A 148 -28.16 -4.51 -28.43
N ASN A 149 -27.74 -4.70 -27.17
CA ASN A 149 -26.88 -3.79 -26.41
C ASN A 149 -25.46 -3.71 -27.02
N ASP A 150 -24.81 -2.53 -26.96
CA ASP A 150 -23.50 -2.31 -27.60
C ASP A 150 -22.41 -3.25 -27.06
N TYR A 151 -22.46 -3.62 -25.77
CA TYR A 151 -21.57 -4.63 -25.18
C TYR A 151 -21.76 -6.04 -25.76
N TRP A 152 -22.96 -6.36 -26.24
CA TRP A 152 -23.24 -7.65 -26.89
C TRP A 152 -22.73 -7.63 -28.34
N LYS A 153 -22.92 -6.51 -29.05
CA LYS A 153 -22.30 -6.28 -30.37
C LYS A 153 -20.77 -6.39 -30.33
N GLU A 154 -20.14 -5.81 -29.32
CA GLU A 154 -18.69 -5.91 -29.10
C GLU A 154 -18.26 -7.39 -28.91
N GLN A 155 -19.00 -8.15 -28.07
CA GLN A 155 -18.76 -9.59 -27.93
C GLN A 155 -18.96 -10.38 -29.23
N GLN A 156 -19.95 -10.05 -30.06
CA GLN A 156 -20.14 -10.70 -31.37
C GLN A 156 -19.00 -10.36 -32.35
N SER A 157 -18.47 -9.13 -32.32
CA SER A 157 -17.30 -8.73 -33.11
C SER A 157 -16.05 -9.51 -32.69
N CYS A 158 -15.75 -9.56 -31.39
CA CYS A 158 -14.62 -10.34 -30.88
C CYS A 158 -14.79 -11.85 -31.15
N LEU A 159 -16.01 -12.40 -31.07
CA LEU A 159 -16.31 -13.77 -31.47
C LEU A 159 -15.99 -14.01 -32.95
N GLN A 160 -16.35 -13.08 -33.84
CA GLN A 160 -16.07 -13.20 -35.27
C GLN A 160 -14.57 -13.12 -35.58
N GLU A 161 -13.83 -12.22 -34.94
CA GLU A 161 -12.36 -12.19 -35.02
C GLU A 161 -11.73 -13.51 -34.53
N CYS A 162 -12.21 -14.07 -33.41
CA CYS A 162 -11.77 -15.37 -32.92
C CYS A 162 -12.13 -16.52 -33.88
N ARG A 163 -13.22 -16.42 -34.68
CA ARG A 163 -13.54 -17.41 -35.73
C ARG A 163 -12.54 -17.39 -36.87
N GLU A 164 -12.08 -16.22 -37.27
CA GLU A 164 -11.14 -16.06 -38.39
C GLU A 164 -9.71 -16.54 -38.01
N MET A 165 -9.37 -16.55 -36.72
CA MET A 165 -8.08 -17.01 -36.17
C MET A 165 -7.95 -18.55 -35.99
N HIS A 166 -8.82 -19.35 -36.62
CA HIS A 166 -8.88 -20.83 -36.53
C HIS A 166 -7.65 -21.69 -36.91
N GLY A 167 -6.52 -21.08 -37.29
CA GLY A 167 -5.34 -21.81 -37.80
C GLY A 167 -4.22 -22.00 -36.76
N PRO A 168 -3.33 -23.00 -36.93
CA PRO A 168 -2.20 -23.22 -36.02
C PRO A 168 -1.29 -21.99 -35.98
N ASN A 169 -1.17 -21.39 -34.80
CA ASN A 169 -0.44 -20.15 -34.52
C ASN A 169 -0.85 -18.98 -35.46
N GLN A 170 -2.14 -18.87 -35.79
CA GLN A 170 -2.62 -17.88 -36.78
C GLN A 170 -2.46 -16.44 -36.29
N ARG A 171 -2.60 -16.19 -34.99
CA ARG A 171 -2.42 -14.87 -34.38
C ARG A 171 -0.97 -14.41 -34.51
N ALA A 172 0.00 -15.25 -34.18
CA ALA A 172 1.42 -14.99 -34.37
C ALA A 172 1.80 -14.80 -35.85
N LYS A 173 1.20 -15.56 -36.78
CA LYS A 173 1.38 -15.33 -38.22
C LYS A 173 0.88 -13.96 -38.66
N ASN A 174 -0.31 -13.54 -38.20
CA ASN A 174 -0.89 -12.24 -38.53
C ASN A 174 -0.04 -11.09 -37.95
N VAL A 175 0.39 -11.19 -36.70
CA VAL A 175 1.31 -10.21 -36.07
C VAL A 175 2.65 -10.14 -36.82
N ALA A 176 3.25 -11.30 -37.16
CA ALA A 176 4.51 -11.36 -37.92
C ALA A 176 4.36 -10.90 -39.39
N HIS A 177 3.16 -10.93 -39.96
CA HIS A 177 2.88 -10.33 -41.27
C HIS A 177 2.84 -8.80 -41.16
N ASN A 178 2.09 -8.27 -40.19
CA ASN A 178 1.96 -6.83 -39.97
C ASN A 178 3.30 -6.18 -39.54
N ALA A 179 4.12 -6.88 -38.75
CA ALA A 179 5.44 -6.42 -38.32
C ALA A 179 6.43 -6.25 -39.49
N LYS A 180 6.27 -6.97 -40.61
CA LYS A 180 7.13 -6.83 -41.81
C LYS A 180 6.96 -5.50 -42.55
N GLY A 181 5.99 -4.67 -42.15
CA GLY A 181 5.93 -3.26 -42.55
C GLY A 181 7.04 -2.38 -41.95
N ILE A 182 7.77 -2.86 -40.95
CA ILE A 182 8.99 -2.22 -40.42
C ILE A 182 10.18 -2.84 -41.15
N SER A 183 10.80 -2.08 -42.05
CA SER A 183 12.01 -2.50 -42.74
C SER A 183 13.20 -2.56 -41.77
N TYR A 184 13.58 -3.76 -41.37
CA TYR A 184 14.97 -4.05 -41.01
C TYR A 184 15.86 -3.54 -42.14
N ILE A 185 16.79 -2.64 -41.81
CA ILE A 185 17.82 -2.22 -42.76
C ILE A 185 18.67 -3.46 -43.05
N GLY A 186 18.67 -3.89 -44.31
CA GLY A 186 19.32 -5.13 -44.73
C GLY A 186 20.82 -5.14 -44.43
N ALA A 187 21.31 -6.26 -43.92
CA ALA A 187 22.73 -6.48 -43.68
C ALA A 187 23.44 -6.90 -44.99
N ASP A 188 23.47 -5.99 -45.96
CA ASP A 188 24.09 -6.17 -47.29
C ASP A 188 25.21 -5.15 -47.55
N ASP A 189 26.25 -5.19 -46.70
CA ASP A 189 27.60 -4.72 -47.06
C ASP A 189 28.65 -5.68 -46.47
N PRO A 190 29.23 -6.59 -47.28
CA PRO A 190 30.22 -7.56 -46.81
C PRO A 190 31.63 -6.96 -46.59
N ASN A 191 31.81 -5.64 -46.73
CA ASN A 191 33.14 -5.03 -46.80
C ASN A 191 33.34 -3.79 -45.88
N SER A 192 32.60 -3.72 -44.75
CA SER A 192 32.77 -2.65 -43.74
C SER A 192 33.63 -3.09 -42.54
N ASP A 193 34.94 -3.01 -42.71
CA ASP A 193 35.95 -3.39 -41.70
C ASP A 193 35.91 -2.47 -40.46
N ARG A 194 35.10 -2.83 -39.46
CA ARG A 194 34.98 -2.03 -38.21
C ARG A 194 34.79 -2.83 -36.92
N ALA A 195 35.61 -3.86 -36.73
CA ALA A 195 35.74 -4.59 -35.48
C ALA A 195 35.99 -3.66 -34.28
N LYS A 196 35.00 -3.49 -33.39
CA LYS A 196 35.15 -2.82 -32.10
C LYS A 196 34.41 -3.54 -30.97
N LYS A 197 35.20 -4.31 -30.20
CA LYS A 197 34.96 -4.74 -28.82
C LYS A 197 33.58 -5.35 -28.52
N ALA A 198 33.50 -6.67 -28.60
CA ALA A 198 32.55 -7.42 -27.78
C ALA A 198 32.88 -7.18 -26.29
N GLY A 199 31.95 -6.56 -25.56
CA GLY A 199 31.86 -6.69 -24.11
C GLY A 199 30.98 -7.89 -23.79
N THR A 200 31.34 -8.69 -22.79
CA THR A 200 30.59 -9.90 -22.41
C THR A 200 29.32 -9.56 -21.64
N THR A 201 28.24 -9.22 -22.37
CA THR A 201 26.88 -9.22 -21.82
C THR A 201 26.31 -10.63 -21.84
N THR A 202 26.30 -11.29 -20.69
CA THR A 202 25.71 -12.62 -20.52
C THR A 202 24.19 -12.55 -20.62
N GLY A 203 23.63 -13.11 -21.70
CA GLY A 203 22.20 -13.37 -21.85
C GLY A 203 21.34 -12.14 -22.16
N SER A 204 21.11 -11.89 -23.44
CA SER A 204 19.82 -11.32 -23.84
C SER A 204 18.75 -12.33 -23.45
N ARG A 205 17.98 -12.02 -22.39
CA ARG A 205 16.61 -12.50 -22.31
C ARG A 205 15.88 -11.95 -23.55
N SER A 206 15.09 -12.79 -24.19
CA SER A 206 14.33 -12.38 -25.38
C SER A 206 13.08 -11.64 -24.92
N ASP A 207 12.87 -10.41 -25.40
CA ASP A 207 11.87 -9.45 -24.91
C ASP A 207 10.41 -9.77 -25.32
N TRP A 208 10.05 -11.05 -25.46
CA TRP A 208 8.70 -11.48 -25.81
C TRP A 208 7.83 -11.63 -24.56
N ASP A 209 6.57 -11.23 -24.67
CA ASP A 209 5.54 -11.40 -23.64
C ASP A 209 4.22 -11.99 -24.19
N GLU A 210 4.20 -12.42 -25.46
CA GLU A 210 3.06 -13.06 -26.11
C GLU A 210 3.40 -14.49 -26.55
N LEU A 211 2.58 -15.45 -26.11
CA LEU A 211 2.65 -16.85 -26.54
C LEU A 211 1.38 -17.23 -27.30
N ASP A 212 1.56 -17.75 -28.52
CA ASP A 212 0.48 -18.29 -29.34
C ASP A 212 0.63 -19.82 -29.47
N LEU A 213 -0.32 -20.54 -28.88
CA LEU A 213 -0.51 -21.98 -29.02
C LEU A 213 -1.88 -22.31 -29.65
N GLY A 214 -2.51 -21.33 -30.32
CA GLY A 214 -3.83 -21.51 -30.91
C GLY A 214 -3.82 -22.47 -32.10
N GLY A 215 -4.92 -23.19 -32.33
CA GLY A 215 -5.10 -24.05 -33.51
C GLY A 215 -4.20 -25.29 -33.56
N GLN A 216 -3.61 -25.72 -32.43
CA GLN A 216 -2.65 -26.84 -32.37
C GLN A 216 -3.28 -28.21 -32.04
N GLY A 217 -4.58 -28.27 -31.70
CA GLY A 217 -5.27 -29.51 -31.31
C GLY A 217 -4.90 -30.03 -29.92
N LEU A 218 -4.38 -29.18 -29.03
CA LEU A 218 -3.90 -29.54 -27.71
C LEU A 218 -5.04 -30.05 -26.80
N HIS A 219 -4.87 -31.21 -26.20
CA HIS A 219 -5.81 -31.78 -25.21
C HIS A 219 -5.47 -31.44 -23.76
N ALA A 220 -4.21 -31.06 -23.48
CA ALA A 220 -3.72 -30.70 -22.16
C ALA A 220 -2.52 -29.73 -22.29
N LEU A 221 -2.18 -29.04 -21.20
CA LEU A 221 -1.05 -28.13 -21.09
C LEU A 221 -0.12 -28.56 -19.95
N SER A 222 1.19 -28.47 -20.15
CA SER A 222 2.16 -28.78 -19.11
C SER A 222 2.17 -27.69 -18.04
N PRO A 223 2.11 -28.00 -16.72
CA PRO A 223 2.22 -27.02 -15.64
C PRO A 223 3.48 -26.14 -15.70
N ILE A 224 4.54 -26.63 -16.35
CA ILE A 224 5.79 -25.88 -16.59
C ILE A 224 5.52 -24.58 -17.37
N LEU A 225 4.50 -24.55 -18.24
CA LEU A 225 4.10 -23.35 -18.99
C LEU A 225 3.77 -22.18 -18.04
N PHE A 226 3.04 -22.44 -16.96
CA PHE A 226 2.58 -21.38 -16.07
C PHE A 226 3.65 -21.00 -15.03
N ASN A 227 4.49 -21.97 -14.64
CA ASN A 227 5.55 -21.75 -13.65
C ASN A 227 6.81 -21.09 -14.23
N ALA A 228 7.21 -21.45 -15.45
CA ALA A 228 8.47 -20.97 -16.05
C ALA A 228 8.31 -19.64 -16.83
N TYR A 229 7.08 -19.28 -17.23
CA TYR A 229 6.82 -18.14 -18.11
C TYR A 229 5.90 -17.08 -17.47
N GLY A 230 5.97 -16.90 -16.13
CA GLY A 230 5.18 -15.90 -15.37
C GLY A 230 5.36 -14.42 -15.75
N PHE A 231 6.17 -14.12 -16.77
CA PHE A 231 6.38 -12.80 -17.37
C PHE A 231 5.49 -12.51 -18.59
N ILE A 232 4.75 -13.50 -19.11
CA ILE A 232 3.93 -13.30 -20.31
C ILE A 232 2.67 -12.48 -20.00
N ARG A 233 2.35 -11.54 -20.89
CA ARG A 233 1.16 -10.66 -20.85
C ARG A 233 0.04 -11.12 -21.76
N ARG A 234 0.33 -11.98 -22.75
CA ARG A 234 -0.66 -12.49 -23.72
C ARG A 234 -0.48 -14.00 -23.91
N LEU A 235 -1.55 -14.76 -23.74
CA LEU A 235 -1.57 -16.21 -23.95
C LEU A 235 -2.78 -16.61 -24.80
N ASN A 236 -2.54 -17.11 -26.00
CA ASN A 236 -3.57 -17.70 -26.86
C ASN A 236 -3.50 -19.23 -26.80
N LEU A 237 -4.62 -19.84 -26.39
CA LEU A 237 -4.89 -21.26 -26.33
C LEU A 237 -6.15 -21.62 -27.14
N GLY A 238 -6.69 -20.69 -27.93
CA GLY A 238 -7.93 -20.88 -28.68
C GLY A 238 -7.83 -21.95 -29.77
N TRP A 239 -8.96 -22.51 -30.21
CA TRP A 239 -9.00 -23.56 -31.23
C TRP A 239 -8.17 -24.81 -30.87
N ASN A 240 -8.43 -25.36 -29.68
CA ASN A 240 -7.77 -26.55 -29.16
C ASN A 240 -8.83 -27.53 -28.60
N ASN A 241 -8.38 -28.66 -28.04
CA ASN A 241 -9.24 -29.72 -27.49
C ASN A 241 -9.21 -29.77 -25.95
N LEU A 242 -8.93 -28.62 -25.29
CA LEU A 242 -8.82 -28.56 -23.83
C LEU A 242 -10.20 -28.78 -23.20
N THR A 243 -10.32 -29.80 -22.34
CA THR A 243 -11.53 -30.06 -21.52
C THR A 243 -11.46 -29.41 -20.15
N VAL A 244 -10.25 -29.11 -19.66
CA VAL A 244 -9.97 -28.46 -18.37
C VAL A 244 -8.81 -27.48 -18.54
N LEU A 245 -8.93 -26.29 -17.95
CA LEU A 245 -7.81 -25.35 -17.78
C LEU A 245 -7.13 -25.63 -16.44
N SER A 246 -5.80 -25.79 -16.42
CA SER A 246 -5.10 -26.15 -15.19
C SER A 246 -5.19 -25.03 -14.13
N PRO A 247 -5.47 -25.32 -12.85
CA PRO A 247 -5.34 -24.39 -11.73
C PRO A 247 -4.01 -23.61 -11.67
N THR A 248 -2.93 -24.20 -12.21
CA THR A 248 -1.62 -23.53 -12.29
C THR A 248 -1.60 -22.27 -13.15
N ILE A 249 -2.64 -22.02 -13.97
CA ILE A 249 -2.84 -20.75 -14.71
C ILE A 249 -2.66 -19.51 -13.81
N GLY A 250 -3.10 -19.58 -12.55
CA GLY A 250 -3.06 -18.46 -11.60
C GLY A 250 -1.65 -17.96 -11.23
N GLN A 251 -0.60 -18.68 -11.63
CA GLN A 251 0.79 -18.21 -11.49
C GLN A 251 1.17 -17.12 -12.51
N LEU A 252 0.42 -16.97 -13.61
CA LEU A 252 0.64 -15.93 -14.62
C LEU A 252 0.09 -14.57 -14.17
N LYS A 253 0.48 -14.06 -12.99
CA LYS A 253 -0.05 -12.81 -12.40
C LYS A 253 0.15 -11.55 -13.27
N GLN A 254 1.06 -11.59 -14.27
CA GLN A 254 1.29 -10.52 -15.25
C GLN A 254 0.42 -10.62 -16.52
N LEU A 255 -0.41 -11.66 -16.65
CA LEU A 255 -1.23 -11.90 -17.84
C LEU A 255 -2.31 -10.81 -17.97
N GLU A 256 -2.29 -10.10 -19.11
CA GLU A 256 -3.28 -9.09 -19.46
C GLU A 256 -4.37 -9.65 -20.41
N HIS A 257 -4.03 -10.66 -21.21
CA HIS A 257 -4.93 -11.22 -22.22
C HIS A 257 -4.84 -12.75 -22.23
N LEU A 258 -5.99 -13.42 -22.08
CA LEU A 258 -6.12 -14.88 -22.16
C LEU A 258 -7.23 -15.23 -23.14
N ASP A 259 -6.91 -16.00 -24.17
CA ASP A 259 -7.88 -16.61 -25.07
C ASP A 259 -7.87 -18.14 -24.92
N VAL A 260 -8.99 -18.72 -24.54
CA VAL A 260 -9.26 -20.18 -24.46
C VAL A 260 -10.50 -20.54 -25.27
N SER A 261 -10.88 -19.71 -26.24
CA SER A 261 -12.08 -19.87 -27.07
C SER A 261 -11.99 -21.11 -27.98
N PHE A 262 -13.10 -21.66 -28.44
CA PHE A 262 -13.15 -22.86 -29.30
C PHE A 262 -12.37 -24.03 -28.68
N ASN A 263 -12.73 -24.36 -27.45
CA ASN A 263 -12.24 -25.50 -26.67
C ASN A 263 -13.45 -26.30 -26.13
N GLN A 264 -13.25 -27.18 -25.15
CA GLN A 264 -14.29 -28.05 -24.59
C GLN A 264 -14.45 -27.88 -23.07
N LEU A 265 -14.04 -26.71 -22.53
CA LEU A 265 -14.06 -26.40 -21.10
C LEU A 265 -15.49 -26.42 -20.54
N SER A 266 -15.75 -27.18 -19.49
CA SER A 266 -17.04 -27.18 -18.76
C SER A 266 -17.10 -26.18 -17.61
N GLU A 267 -15.94 -25.73 -17.13
CA GLU A 267 -15.76 -24.85 -15.98
C GLU A 267 -14.42 -24.08 -16.10
N LEU A 268 -14.19 -23.11 -15.22
CA LEU A 268 -12.89 -22.49 -15.01
C LEU A 268 -12.35 -22.83 -13.62
N PRO A 269 -11.03 -23.03 -13.45
CA PRO A 269 -10.44 -23.16 -12.13
C PRO A 269 -10.63 -21.86 -11.31
N PRO A 270 -10.98 -21.91 -10.00
CA PRO A 270 -11.04 -20.75 -9.12
C PRO A 270 -9.78 -19.88 -9.15
N GLU A 271 -8.62 -20.50 -9.37
CA GLU A 271 -7.31 -19.86 -9.51
C GLU A 271 -7.23 -18.87 -10.69
N ILE A 272 -8.24 -18.81 -11.58
CA ILE A 272 -8.40 -17.74 -12.57
C ILE A 272 -8.43 -16.34 -11.91
N GLY A 273 -8.98 -16.22 -10.69
CA GLY A 273 -9.05 -14.95 -9.95
C GLY A 273 -7.69 -14.39 -9.51
N MET A 274 -6.62 -15.18 -9.62
CA MET A 274 -5.24 -14.74 -9.35
C MET A 274 -4.69 -13.82 -10.45
N LEU A 275 -5.33 -13.76 -11.62
CA LEU A 275 -4.91 -12.98 -12.78
C LEU A 275 -5.30 -11.50 -12.65
N SER A 276 -4.86 -10.84 -11.56
CA SER A 276 -5.16 -9.44 -11.22
C SER A 276 -4.72 -8.38 -12.23
N SER A 277 -4.07 -8.77 -13.32
CA SER A 277 -3.64 -7.92 -14.44
C SER A 277 -4.53 -8.08 -15.69
N LEU A 278 -5.46 -9.03 -15.69
CA LEU A 278 -6.23 -9.44 -16.85
C LEU A 278 -7.25 -8.37 -17.27
N LYS A 279 -7.18 -7.98 -18.55
CA LYS A 279 -8.06 -7.00 -19.22
C LYS A 279 -9.00 -7.69 -20.21
N GLN A 280 -8.54 -8.74 -20.88
CA GLN A 280 -9.33 -9.50 -21.85
C GLN A 280 -9.29 -11.00 -21.54
N LEU A 281 -10.48 -11.60 -21.39
CA LEU A 281 -10.68 -13.04 -21.19
C LEU A 281 -11.69 -13.55 -22.22
N HIS A 282 -11.23 -14.32 -23.20
CA HIS A 282 -12.08 -14.90 -24.25
C HIS A 282 -12.31 -16.38 -23.97
N LEU A 283 -13.58 -16.75 -23.78
CA LEU A 283 -14.07 -18.08 -23.43
C LEU A 283 -15.03 -18.63 -24.52
N PHE A 284 -15.13 -17.96 -25.68
CA PHE A 284 -16.19 -18.19 -26.66
C PHE A 284 -16.29 -19.64 -27.13
N ASN A 285 -17.51 -20.16 -27.32
CA ASN A 285 -17.77 -21.54 -27.78
C ASN A 285 -17.01 -22.61 -26.96
N ASN A 286 -17.22 -22.60 -25.64
CA ASN A 286 -16.89 -23.69 -24.74
C ASN A 286 -18.20 -24.32 -24.20
N ARG A 287 -18.14 -25.09 -23.11
CA ARG A 287 -19.30 -25.74 -22.46
C ARG A 287 -19.55 -25.22 -21.05
N ILE A 288 -19.12 -23.98 -20.76
CA ILE A 288 -19.18 -23.38 -19.43
C ILE A 288 -20.63 -23.08 -19.06
N GLN A 289 -21.12 -23.67 -17.95
CA GLN A 289 -22.47 -23.44 -17.42
C GLN A 289 -22.50 -22.32 -16.38
N THR A 290 -21.44 -22.19 -15.58
CA THR A 290 -21.26 -21.12 -14.59
C THR A 290 -19.80 -20.68 -14.54
N LEU A 291 -19.59 -19.39 -14.24
CA LEU A 291 -18.30 -18.81 -13.89
C LEU A 291 -18.12 -18.84 -12.36
N PRO A 292 -16.91 -19.15 -11.85
CA PRO A 292 -16.62 -19.12 -10.42
C PRO A 292 -16.62 -17.69 -9.88
N TYR A 293 -16.96 -17.52 -8.60
CA TYR A 293 -17.05 -16.21 -7.96
C TYR A 293 -15.73 -15.43 -7.99
N GLU A 294 -14.60 -16.13 -8.05
CA GLU A 294 -13.24 -15.61 -8.16
C GLU A 294 -13.00 -14.81 -9.45
N VAL A 295 -13.86 -14.94 -10.48
CA VAL A 295 -13.88 -13.98 -11.62
C VAL A 295 -14.19 -12.55 -11.14
N GLY A 296 -14.90 -12.40 -10.02
CA GLY A 296 -15.11 -11.12 -9.33
C GLY A 296 -13.83 -10.45 -8.80
N PHE A 297 -12.73 -11.19 -8.66
CA PHE A 297 -11.42 -10.63 -8.34
C PHE A 297 -10.74 -9.94 -9.53
N LEU A 298 -11.22 -10.13 -10.76
CA LEU A 298 -10.65 -9.58 -11.98
C LEU A 298 -11.05 -8.11 -12.19
N PHE A 299 -10.72 -7.26 -11.22
CA PHE A 299 -11.18 -5.86 -11.14
C PHE A 299 -10.66 -4.93 -12.27
N LYS A 300 -9.74 -5.43 -13.11
CA LYS A 300 -9.23 -4.75 -14.32
C LYS A 300 -9.83 -5.29 -15.62
N LEU A 301 -10.75 -6.26 -15.55
CA LEU A 301 -11.31 -6.91 -16.73
C LEU A 301 -12.23 -5.96 -17.50
N GLU A 302 -11.90 -5.73 -18.75
CA GLU A 302 -12.61 -4.86 -19.70
C GLU A 302 -13.54 -5.70 -20.58
N MET A 303 -13.03 -6.81 -21.13
CA MET A 303 -13.75 -7.73 -22.01
C MET A 303 -13.78 -9.16 -21.44
N LEU A 304 -14.99 -9.69 -21.25
CA LEU A 304 -15.26 -11.09 -20.94
C LEU A 304 -16.12 -11.70 -22.06
N GLY A 305 -15.47 -12.39 -23.00
CA GLY A 305 -16.13 -12.95 -24.17
C GLY A 305 -16.73 -14.33 -23.87
N ILE A 306 -18.05 -14.44 -23.69
CA ILE A 306 -18.71 -15.68 -23.27
C ILE A 306 -19.74 -16.25 -24.26
N ALA A 307 -20.02 -15.56 -25.37
CA ALA A 307 -20.94 -16.04 -26.41
C ALA A 307 -20.60 -17.47 -26.90
N GLY A 308 -21.63 -18.29 -27.10
CA GLY A 308 -21.50 -19.71 -27.47
C GLY A 308 -21.32 -20.68 -26.29
N ASN A 309 -21.38 -20.22 -25.04
CA ASN A 309 -21.43 -21.08 -23.85
C ASN A 309 -22.88 -21.29 -23.35
N PRO A 310 -23.21 -22.46 -22.77
CA PRO A 310 -24.51 -22.75 -22.16
C PRO A 310 -24.66 -22.16 -20.75
N LEU A 311 -24.34 -20.87 -20.59
CA LEU A 311 -24.36 -20.21 -19.28
C LEU A 311 -25.78 -20.07 -18.69
N GLU A 312 -25.88 -20.24 -17.38
CA GLU A 312 -27.09 -19.95 -16.61
C GLU A 312 -27.56 -18.50 -16.82
N SER A 313 -28.89 -18.31 -16.88
CA SER A 313 -29.51 -17.00 -17.15
C SER A 313 -29.04 -15.93 -16.16
N GLY A 314 -28.98 -16.22 -14.86
CA GLY A 314 -28.54 -15.26 -13.84
C GLY A 314 -27.18 -14.60 -14.10
N GLN A 315 -26.22 -15.32 -14.70
CA GLN A 315 -24.92 -14.75 -15.11
C GLN A 315 -24.97 -14.14 -16.52
N LYS A 316 -25.66 -14.80 -17.46
CA LYS A 316 -25.83 -14.34 -18.84
C LYS A 316 -26.56 -12.99 -18.92
N ASP A 317 -27.70 -12.87 -18.25
CA ASP A 317 -28.55 -11.68 -18.25
C ASP A 317 -27.76 -10.49 -17.70
N LYS A 318 -26.93 -10.70 -16.66
CA LYS A 318 -26.08 -9.65 -16.08
C LYS A 318 -24.98 -9.14 -17.03
N ILE A 319 -24.42 -9.97 -17.91
CA ILE A 319 -23.51 -9.47 -18.96
C ILE A 319 -24.25 -8.80 -20.12
N THR A 320 -25.45 -9.26 -20.46
CA THR A 320 -26.26 -8.67 -21.55
C THR A 320 -26.85 -7.31 -21.15
N GLU A 321 -27.26 -7.14 -19.90
CA GLU A 321 -27.73 -5.85 -19.35
C GLU A 321 -26.57 -4.85 -19.13
N GLY A 322 -25.50 -5.27 -18.45
CA GLY A 322 -24.49 -4.35 -17.88
C GLY A 322 -23.03 -4.60 -18.29
N GLY A 323 -22.78 -5.51 -19.24
CA GLY A 323 -21.44 -5.82 -19.73
C GLY A 323 -20.52 -6.50 -18.71
N THR A 324 -19.26 -6.68 -19.08
CA THR A 324 -18.20 -7.33 -18.27
C THR A 324 -18.20 -6.85 -16.81
N LYS A 325 -18.25 -5.54 -16.62
CA LYS A 325 -18.05 -4.89 -15.31
C LYS A 325 -19.22 -5.15 -14.36
N ALA A 326 -20.46 -5.22 -14.86
CA ALA A 326 -21.62 -5.55 -14.03
C ALA A 326 -21.57 -7.01 -13.55
N LEU A 327 -21.15 -7.95 -14.39
CA LEU A 327 -21.00 -9.36 -14.00
C LEU A 327 -19.84 -9.57 -13.01
N VAL A 328 -18.67 -8.98 -13.26
CA VAL A 328 -17.52 -9.02 -12.32
C VAL A 328 -17.91 -8.43 -10.96
N HIS A 329 -18.57 -7.26 -10.95
CA HIS A 329 -19.08 -6.65 -9.71
C HIS A 329 -20.13 -7.54 -9.02
N HIS A 330 -21.06 -8.14 -9.77
CA HIS A 330 -22.07 -9.03 -9.21
C HIS A 330 -21.45 -10.25 -8.55
N LEU A 331 -20.50 -10.91 -9.21
CA LEU A 331 -19.77 -12.06 -8.66
C LEU A 331 -18.98 -11.69 -7.40
N ARG A 332 -18.29 -10.53 -7.40
CA ARG A 332 -17.55 -10.04 -6.22
C ARG A 332 -18.47 -9.79 -5.02
N GLU A 333 -19.57 -9.04 -5.21
CA GLU A 333 -20.46 -8.69 -4.10
C GLU A 333 -21.37 -9.85 -3.64
N SER A 334 -21.66 -10.82 -4.51
CA SER A 334 -22.46 -12.01 -4.17
C SER A 334 -21.64 -13.23 -3.73
N MET A 335 -20.30 -13.16 -3.82
CA MET A 335 -19.39 -14.21 -3.33
C MET A 335 -19.74 -14.60 -1.88
N PRO A 336 -20.00 -15.90 -1.59
CA PRO A 336 -20.17 -16.37 -0.22
C PRO A 336 -18.83 -16.29 0.53
N GLU A 337 -18.88 -16.26 1.86
CA GLU A 337 -17.65 -16.28 2.66
C GLU A 337 -16.90 -17.61 2.43
N PRO A 338 -15.64 -17.59 1.96
CA PRO A 338 -14.85 -18.80 1.76
C PRO A 338 -14.47 -19.41 3.12
N PRO A 339 -14.15 -20.72 3.21
CA PRO A 339 -13.66 -21.29 4.45
C PRO A 339 -12.38 -20.57 4.92
N PRO A 340 -12.18 -20.44 6.25
CA PRO A 340 -10.98 -19.82 6.79
C PRO A 340 -9.71 -20.61 6.42
N PRO A 341 -8.54 -19.95 6.36
CA PRO A 341 -7.25 -20.63 6.25
C PRO A 341 -7.00 -21.50 7.49
N ARG A 342 -5.97 -22.35 7.44
CA ARG A 342 -5.40 -22.92 8.67
C ARG A 342 -4.82 -21.81 9.54
N GLU A 343 -4.94 -21.98 10.85
CA GLU A 343 -4.29 -21.10 11.84
C GLU A 343 -2.77 -21.06 11.63
N ARG A 344 -2.19 -19.88 11.82
CA ARG A 344 -0.74 -19.65 11.65
C ARG A 344 0.03 -20.32 12.79
N VAL A 345 1.03 -21.12 12.44
CA VAL A 345 1.80 -21.93 13.41
C VAL A 345 2.64 -21.02 14.34
N TRP A 346 2.74 -21.39 15.61
CA TRP A 346 3.73 -20.79 16.53
C TRP A 346 5.02 -21.61 16.54
N HIS A 347 6.11 -21.01 16.05
CA HIS A 347 7.43 -21.61 15.98
C HIS A 347 8.14 -21.34 17.31
N GLN A 348 8.27 -22.35 18.18
CA GLN A 348 9.02 -22.24 19.41
C GLN A 348 10.53 -22.33 19.11
N LEU A 349 11.31 -21.34 19.57
CA LEU A 349 12.74 -21.20 19.29
C LEU A 349 13.64 -21.31 20.53
N ASP A 350 13.08 -21.18 21.74
CA ASP A 350 13.77 -21.50 22.99
C ASP A 350 12.83 -22.25 23.94
N GLU A 351 13.08 -23.53 24.16
CA GLU A 351 12.32 -24.37 25.10
C GLU A 351 12.54 -23.95 26.57
N SER A 352 13.64 -23.27 26.90
CA SER A 352 13.91 -22.72 28.24
C SER A 352 13.14 -21.42 28.54
N ALA A 353 12.07 -21.14 27.79
CA ALA A 353 11.24 -19.96 27.95
C ALA A 353 10.20 -20.08 29.09
N GLU A 354 9.69 -21.29 29.36
CA GLU A 354 8.58 -21.49 30.30
C GLU A 354 8.95 -21.16 31.76
N GLU A 355 10.22 -21.34 32.14
CA GLU A 355 10.73 -21.01 33.49
C GLU A 355 11.05 -19.50 33.68
N SER A 356 10.76 -18.65 32.69
CA SER A 356 11.15 -17.23 32.72
C SER A 356 10.09 -16.33 33.37
N THR A 357 10.42 -15.76 34.53
CA THR A 357 9.62 -14.72 35.20
C THR A 357 9.60 -13.37 34.47
N ASP A 358 10.41 -13.19 33.41
CA ASP A 358 10.50 -11.95 32.63
C ASP A 358 10.47 -12.24 31.12
N SER A 359 9.29 -12.64 30.66
CA SER A 359 8.96 -12.85 29.23
C SER A 359 8.16 -11.67 28.67
N VAL A 360 8.23 -11.45 27.36
CA VAL A 360 7.50 -10.39 26.64
C VAL A 360 6.97 -10.94 25.32
N LYS A 361 5.64 -11.01 25.11
CA LYS A 361 5.05 -11.24 23.78
C LYS A 361 4.72 -9.89 23.13
N ALA A 362 5.30 -9.56 21.99
CA ALA A 362 5.07 -8.30 21.28
C ALA A 362 4.42 -8.54 19.91
N LEU A 363 3.47 -7.68 19.55
CA LEU A 363 2.77 -7.68 18.26
C LEU A 363 3.06 -6.37 17.50
N SER A 364 3.35 -6.44 16.20
CA SER A 364 3.41 -5.29 15.28
C SER A 364 2.44 -5.51 14.13
N TYR A 365 1.62 -4.52 13.80
CA TYR A 365 0.59 -4.67 12.76
C TYR A 365 0.14 -3.33 12.17
N ASN A 366 0.37 -3.13 10.87
CA ASN A 366 -0.31 -2.09 10.11
C ASN A 366 -1.76 -2.55 9.85
N ILE A 367 -2.74 -1.79 10.32
CA ILE A 367 -4.15 -2.21 10.33
C ILE A 367 -4.98 -1.73 9.13
N LEU A 368 -4.35 -1.08 8.15
CA LEU A 368 -4.94 -0.45 6.97
C LEU A 368 -6.07 0.55 7.33
N CYS A 369 -5.74 1.84 7.35
CA CYS A 369 -6.67 2.92 7.69
C CYS A 369 -7.93 2.90 6.79
N GLU A 370 -9.10 3.21 7.36
CA GLU A 370 -10.37 3.36 6.64
C GLU A 370 -10.25 4.26 5.40
N ARG A 371 -9.41 5.30 5.46
CA ARG A 371 -9.19 6.23 4.34
C ARG A 371 -8.36 5.69 3.18
N TYR A 372 -7.61 4.60 3.38
CA TYR A 372 -6.78 3.99 2.35
C TYR A 372 -7.42 2.72 1.77
N ALA A 373 -8.25 2.03 2.56
CA ALA A 373 -9.11 0.91 2.17
C ALA A 373 -10.21 1.29 1.14
N THR A 374 -9.80 1.71 -0.06
CA THR A 374 -10.70 2.19 -1.12
C THR A 374 -10.93 1.13 -2.21
N PRO A 375 -12.13 1.03 -2.81
CA PRO A 375 -12.39 0.13 -3.94
C PRO A 375 -11.51 0.38 -5.18
N THR A 376 -10.91 1.57 -5.31
CA THR A 376 -9.93 1.88 -6.36
C THR A 376 -8.62 1.12 -6.18
N MET A 377 -8.19 0.92 -4.93
CA MET A 377 -6.93 0.26 -4.57
C MET A 377 -7.13 -1.25 -4.35
N TYR A 378 -8.26 -1.61 -3.75
CA TYR A 378 -8.61 -2.97 -3.35
C TYR A 378 -9.85 -3.49 -4.12
N GLY A 379 -9.92 -3.22 -5.42
CA GLY A 379 -11.11 -3.48 -6.25
C GLY A 379 -11.50 -4.95 -6.45
N TYR A 380 -10.67 -5.88 -6.00
CA TYR A 380 -10.94 -7.32 -5.92
C TYR A 380 -11.68 -7.71 -4.62
N VAL A 381 -11.79 -6.81 -3.65
CA VAL A 381 -12.42 -7.05 -2.34
C VAL A 381 -13.90 -6.64 -2.40
N PRO A 382 -14.84 -7.46 -1.89
CA PRO A 382 -16.24 -7.07 -1.76
C PRO A 382 -16.41 -5.84 -0.85
N GLU A 383 -17.30 -4.91 -1.18
CA GLU A 383 -17.44 -3.63 -0.44
C GLU A 383 -17.77 -3.86 1.04
N ARG A 384 -18.60 -4.88 1.34
CA ARG A 384 -18.94 -5.27 2.72
C ARG A 384 -17.72 -5.70 3.54
N VAL A 385 -16.76 -6.38 2.91
CA VAL A 385 -15.52 -6.89 3.51
C VAL A 385 -14.49 -5.77 3.67
N LEU A 386 -14.39 -4.88 2.68
CA LEU A 386 -13.50 -3.73 2.73
C LEU A 386 -13.94 -2.69 3.78
N SER A 387 -15.23 -2.66 4.11
CA SER A 387 -15.84 -1.73 5.07
C SER A 387 -15.17 -1.74 6.44
N TRP A 388 -14.98 -0.56 7.03
CA TRP A 388 -14.34 -0.44 8.34
C TRP A 388 -15.16 -1.09 9.46
N ALA A 389 -16.49 -1.18 9.30
CA ALA A 389 -17.38 -1.89 10.22
C ALA A 389 -17.05 -3.38 10.33
N TYR A 390 -16.65 -4.02 9.23
CA TYR A 390 -16.20 -5.42 9.17
C TYR A 390 -14.75 -5.55 9.65
N ARG A 391 -13.81 -4.83 9.01
CA ARG A 391 -12.37 -5.01 9.28
C ARG A 391 -11.99 -4.76 10.75
N LYS A 392 -12.58 -3.76 11.41
CA LYS A 392 -12.22 -3.40 12.80
C LYS A 392 -12.66 -4.39 13.88
N THR A 393 -13.51 -5.37 13.57
CA THR A 393 -13.79 -6.48 14.50
C THR A 393 -12.69 -7.51 14.40
N LEU A 394 -12.40 -8.00 13.19
CA LEU A 394 -11.32 -8.96 12.95
C LEU A 394 -9.95 -8.45 13.44
N ILE A 395 -9.61 -7.18 13.23
CA ILE A 395 -8.38 -6.56 13.77
C ILE A 395 -8.35 -6.60 15.30
N LEU A 396 -9.48 -6.34 15.96
CA LEU A 396 -9.58 -6.35 17.42
C LEU A 396 -9.50 -7.77 17.98
N ASP A 397 -10.06 -8.75 17.28
CA ASP A 397 -10.13 -10.13 17.72
C ASP A 397 -8.79 -10.87 17.50
N GLU A 398 -8.05 -10.62 16.40
CA GLU A 398 -6.62 -11.02 16.26
C GLU A 398 -5.78 -10.48 17.43
N ILE A 399 -5.92 -9.19 17.81
CA ILE A 399 -5.19 -8.59 18.94
C ILE A 399 -5.55 -9.27 20.30
N ARG A 400 -6.76 -9.82 20.41
CA ARG A 400 -7.23 -10.55 21.61
C ARG A 400 -6.72 -11.98 21.64
N GLU A 401 -6.82 -12.70 20.53
CA GLU A 401 -6.37 -14.08 20.35
C GLU A 401 -4.85 -14.19 20.52
N GLN A 402 -4.08 -13.28 19.92
CA GLN A 402 -2.63 -13.24 20.13
C GLN A 402 -2.26 -12.88 21.56
N ASN A 403 -3.13 -12.19 22.30
CA ASN A 403 -2.99 -11.84 23.72
C ASN A 403 -1.59 -11.30 24.09
N ALA A 404 -1.00 -10.48 23.22
CA ALA A 404 0.35 -9.97 23.39
C ALA A 404 0.47 -9.10 24.65
N ASP A 405 1.65 -9.07 25.26
CA ASP A 405 1.95 -8.15 26.36
C ASP A 405 1.98 -6.69 25.89
N ILE A 406 2.47 -6.48 24.66
CA ILE A 406 2.71 -5.20 24.01
C ILE A 406 2.18 -5.28 22.57
N VAL A 407 1.42 -4.28 22.13
CA VAL A 407 0.72 -4.23 20.84
C VAL A 407 1.05 -2.90 20.16
N CYS A 408 1.71 -2.95 19.01
CA CYS A 408 2.16 -1.79 18.24
C CYS A 408 1.42 -1.74 16.90
N LEU A 409 0.44 -0.85 16.81
CA LEU A 409 -0.37 -0.66 15.60
C LEU A 409 0.16 0.53 14.79
N GLN A 410 0.24 0.35 13.48
CA GLN A 410 0.44 1.41 12.48
C GLN A 410 -0.90 1.69 11.76
N GLU A 411 -1.03 2.87 11.17
CA GLU A 411 -2.23 3.38 10.48
C GLU A 411 -3.52 3.52 11.31
N LEU A 412 -3.41 3.41 12.64
CA LEU A 412 -4.54 3.70 13.52
C LEU A 412 -4.90 5.19 13.44
N ASP A 413 -6.14 5.53 13.11
CA ASP A 413 -6.67 6.90 13.15
C ASP A 413 -7.19 7.27 14.54
N LYS A 414 -7.29 8.58 14.79
CA LYS A 414 -7.68 9.13 16.10
C LYS A 414 -9.13 8.83 16.48
N ASN A 415 -10.05 8.79 15.51
CA ASN A 415 -11.45 8.47 15.74
C ASN A 415 -11.57 7.00 16.17
N SER A 416 -10.96 6.08 15.43
CA SER A 416 -10.93 4.65 15.77
C SER A 416 -10.17 4.36 17.07
N TYR A 417 -9.11 5.12 17.38
CA TYR A 417 -8.44 5.02 18.67
C TYR A 417 -9.38 5.39 19.83
N ASP A 418 -9.99 6.57 19.81
CA ASP A 418 -10.82 7.05 20.93
C ASP A 418 -12.16 6.32 21.05
N GLU A 419 -12.86 6.06 19.94
CA GLU A 419 -14.22 5.50 19.94
C GLU A 419 -14.26 3.96 20.01
N TRP A 420 -13.20 3.26 19.58
CA TRP A 420 -13.19 1.80 19.48
C TRP A 420 -12.04 1.15 20.25
N PHE A 421 -10.81 1.24 19.72
CA PHE A 421 -9.69 0.41 20.20
C PHE A 421 -9.32 0.70 21.66
N ARG A 422 -9.27 1.96 22.08
CA ARG A 422 -8.92 2.34 23.46
C ARG A 422 -9.90 1.75 24.48
N GLY A 423 -11.21 1.76 24.19
CA GLY A 423 -12.21 1.16 25.07
C GLY A 423 -12.14 -0.37 25.05
N LYS A 424 -12.19 -0.95 23.85
CA LYS A 424 -12.25 -2.41 23.63
C LYS A 424 -11.00 -3.17 24.07
N LEU A 425 -9.84 -2.50 24.13
CA LEU A 425 -8.60 -3.04 24.69
C LEU A 425 -8.46 -2.77 26.20
N ALA A 426 -9.04 -1.68 26.72
CA ALA A 426 -9.11 -1.46 28.18
C ALA A 426 -9.98 -2.52 28.88
N GLU A 427 -11.07 -2.95 28.23
CA GLU A 427 -11.91 -4.09 28.67
C GLU A 427 -11.10 -5.37 28.94
N VAL A 428 -10.03 -5.61 28.18
CA VAL A 428 -9.13 -6.78 28.32
C VAL A 428 -7.75 -6.41 28.92
N GLY A 429 -7.70 -5.30 29.67
CA GLY A 429 -6.60 -4.95 30.57
C GLY A 429 -5.40 -4.21 29.95
N TYR A 430 -5.52 -3.68 28.73
CA TYR A 430 -4.48 -2.83 28.15
C TYR A 430 -4.64 -1.35 28.58
N LYS A 431 -3.51 -0.63 28.66
CA LYS A 431 -3.45 0.83 28.46
C LYS A 431 -2.78 1.11 27.12
N GLY A 432 -2.95 2.34 26.62
CA GLY A 432 -2.40 2.75 25.33
C GLY A 432 -1.90 4.19 25.31
N TYR A 433 -0.90 4.42 24.47
CA TYR A 433 -0.43 5.73 24.03
C TYR A 433 -0.62 5.82 22.52
N PHE A 434 -0.98 7.00 22.01
CA PHE A 434 -1.26 7.22 20.60
C PHE A 434 -0.80 8.60 20.17
N ALA A 435 -0.18 8.68 18.99
CA ALA A 435 0.19 9.94 18.35
C ALA A 435 -0.16 9.90 16.86
N GLN A 436 -0.53 11.06 16.30
CA GLN A 436 -0.95 11.23 14.91
C GLN A 436 0.18 11.77 14.03
N LYS A 437 0.13 11.49 12.73
CA LYS A 437 0.98 12.16 11.73
C LYS A 437 0.69 13.67 11.74
N SER A 438 1.73 14.50 11.63
CA SER A 438 1.65 15.90 12.08
C SER A 438 0.73 16.83 11.25
N ARG A 439 0.24 16.39 10.09
CA ARG A 439 -0.86 17.05 9.35
C ARG A 439 -2.13 17.27 10.16
N ALA A 440 -2.36 16.51 11.24
CA ALA A 440 -3.48 16.73 12.16
C ALA A 440 -3.56 18.17 12.69
N GLU A 441 -2.42 18.85 12.88
CA GLU A 441 -2.34 20.22 13.41
C GLU A 441 -3.02 21.28 12.53
N THR A 442 -3.19 21.03 11.23
CA THR A 442 -3.72 22.01 10.25
C THR A 442 -5.12 21.65 9.73
N LEU A 443 -5.66 20.49 10.07
CA LEU A 443 -6.86 19.92 9.44
C LEU A 443 -8.19 20.17 10.20
N GLY A 444 -8.14 20.83 11.37
CA GLY A 444 -9.35 21.15 12.15
C GLY A 444 -10.13 19.88 12.53
N GLU A 445 -11.44 19.86 12.29
CA GLU A 445 -12.28 18.68 12.57
C GLU A 445 -11.85 17.42 11.80
N ASN A 446 -11.25 17.57 10.60
CA ASN A 446 -10.75 16.44 9.83
C ASN A 446 -9.53 15.77 10.48
N ALA A 447 -8.89 16.40 11.47
CA ALA A 447 -7.80 15.80 12.23
C ALA A 447 -8.19 14.47 12.90
N ARG A 448 -9.48 14.24 13.22
CA ARG A 448 -9.92 12.95 13.81
C ARG A 448 -9.66 11.75 12.91
N PHE A 449 -9.58 11.95 11.59
CA PHE A 449 -9.31 10.88 10.63
C PHE A 449 -7.85 10.82 10.17
N VAL A 450 -6.93 11.52 10.86
CA VAL A 450 -5.50 11.42 10.58
C VAL A 450 -4.93 10.23 11.35
N ASP A 451 -4.35 9.32 10.58
CA ASP A 451 -3.64 8.12 10.98
C ASP A 451 -2.34 8.42 11.75
N GLY A 452 -1.83 7.39 12.43
CA GLY A 452 -0.65 7.48 13.27
C GLY A 452 -0.20 6.14 13.82
N CYS A 453 0.41 6.15 15.00
CA CYS A 453 0.96 4.97 15.67
C CYS A 453 0.34 4.84 17.06
N GLY A 454 -0.22 3.67 17.35
CA GLY A 454 -0.80 3.31 18.65
C GLY A 454 0.00 2.22 19.33
N THR A 455 0.43 2.43 20.55
CA THR A 455 1.24 1.47 21.32
C THR A 455 0.52 1.15 22.63
N PHE A 456 0.12 -0.10 22.81
CA PHE A 456 -0.64 -0.60 23.95
C PHE A 456 0.16 -1.63 24.75
N TRP A 457 -0.12 -1.76 26.04
CA TRP A 457 0.54 -2.71 26.94
C TRP A 457 -0.40 -3.18 28.06
N LYS A 458 -0.21 -4.42 28.56
CA LYS A 458 -0.98 -4.95 29.70
C LYS A 458 -0.66 -4.18 30.98
N ASP A 459 -1.65 -3.46 31.54
CA ASP A 459 -1.44 -2.62 32.73
C ASP A 459 -1.14 -3.42 34.00
N LYS A 460 -1.61 -4.68 34.07
CA LYS A 460 -1.25 -5.59 35.17
C LYS A 460 0.24 -5.96 35.19
N LYS A 461 0.91 -5.93 34.04
CA LYS A 461 2.33 -6.32 33.89
C LYS A 461 3.28 -5.12 33.89
N TYR A 462 2.90 -4.03 33.23
CA TYR A 462 3.74 -2.83 33.09
C TYR A 462 3.13 -1.57 33.72
N ILE A 463 4.01 -0.71 34.23
CA ILE A 463 3.73 0.70 34.48
C ILE A 463 4.44 1.56 33.42
N GLN A 464 3.75 2.58 32.90
CA GLN A 464 4.33 3.56 31.99
C GLN A 464 5.15 4.58 32.78
N LEU A 465 6.41 4.77 32.40
CA LEU A 465 7.33 5.77 32.96
C LEU A 465 7.37 7.05 32.11
N HIS A 466 7.38 6.89 30.79
CA HIS A 466 7.40 7.98 29.81
C HIS A 466 6.66 7.53 28.54
N ALA A 467 6.13 8.48 27.77
CA ALA A 467 5.85 8.27 26.35
C ALA A 467 6.19 9.56 25.58
N ASP A 468 6.72 9.40 24.38
CA ASP A 468 7.11 10.49 23.50
C ASP A 468 6.65 10.22 22.05
N HIS A 469 6.62 11.27 21.23
CA HIS A 469 6.30 11.20 19.81
C HIS A 469 7.28 12.04 18.99
N LEU A 470 7.81 11.43 17.94
CA LEU A 470 8.88 11.98 17.11
C LEU A 470 8.33 12.19 15.70
N VAL A 471 8.09 13.45 15.32
CA VAL A 471 7.78 13.80 13.91
C VAL A 471 9.09 13.81 13.14
N LEU A 472 9.33 12.76 12.34
CA LEU A 472 10.67 12.43 11.84
C LEU A 472 11.21 13.52 10.89
N GLY A 473 10.35 14.09 10.03
CA GLY A 473 10.71 15.22 9.18
C GLY A 473 11.11 16.49 9.96
N ARG A 474 10.48 16.76 11.11
CA ARG A 474 10.83 17.89 11.97
C ARG A 474 12.18 17.66 12.68
N LYS A 475 12.33 16.47 13.26
CA LYS A 475 13.58 16.03 13.90
C LYS A 475 14.77 16.01 12.94
N ALA A 476 14.55 15.76 11.65
CA ALA A 476 15.58 15.83 10.62
C ALA A 476 16.19 17.23 10.42
N VAL A 477 15.42 18.32 10.57
CA VAL A 477 15.95 19.70 10.42
C VAL A 477 16.33 20.38 11.73
N GLU A 478 15.98 19.81 12.88
CA GLU A 478 16.52 20.22 14.18
C GLU A 478 18.03 19.94 14.29
N ARG A 479 18.54 19.00 13.48
CA ARG A 479 19.97 18.64 13.41
C ARG A 479 20.86 19.84 13.02
N PRO A 480 22.04 20.01 13.66
CA PRO A 480 23.02 21.00 13.22
C PRO A 480 23.37 20.87 11.73
N GLY A 481 23.33 21.98 11.00
CA GLY A 481 23.65 22.04 9.57
C GLY A 481 22.57 21.51 8.60
N ALA A 482 21.56 20.77 9.07
CA ALA A 482 20.56 20.17 8.17
C ALA A 482 19.72 21.20 7.39
N LYS A 483 19.48 22.39 7.96
CA LYS A 483 18.80 23.51 7.26
C LYS A 483 19.60 24.13 6.12
N ALA A 484 20.87 23.75 5.92
CA ALA A 484 21.67 24.14 4.76
C ALA A 484 21.59 23.12 3.60
N SER A 485 20.98 21.95 3.82
CA SER A 485 20.75 20.94 2.79
C SER A 485 19.43 21.22 2.06
N ALA A 486 19.49 21.25 0.73
CA ALA A 486 18.29 21.31 -0.12
C ALA A 486 17.51 19.99 -0.10
N ASP A 487 18.20 18.84 -0.16
CA ASP A 487 17.56 17.51 -0.13
C ASP A 487 16.79 17.28 1.18
N MET A 488 17.32 17.73 2.32
CA MET A 488 16.65 17.62 3.61
C MET A 488 15.35 18.45 3.63
N LEU A 489 15.41 19.71 3.19
CA LEU A 489 14.24 20.61 3.18
C LEU A 489 13.18 20.20 2.15
N ASN A 490 13.59 19.64 1.02
CA ASN A 490 12.70 19.31 -0.10
C ASN A 490 12.16 17.88 -0.04
N ARG A 491 12.90 16.91 0.51
CA ARG A 491 12.53 15.48 0.47
C ARG A 491 12.09 14.94 1.83
N VAL A 492 12.66 15.42 2.94
CA VAL A 492 12.49 14.87 4.31
C VAL A 492 11.62 15.76 5.21
N TRP A 493 11.89 17.07 5.29
CA TRP A 493 11.18 18.01 6.18
C TRP A 493 9.66 18.04 5.95
N GLN A 494 9.23 17.92 4.70
CA GLN A 494 7.82 17.95 4.30
C GLN A 494 7.06 16.67 4.65
N ARG A 495 7.73 15.64 5.18
CA ARG A 495 7.15 14.36 5.56
C ARG A 495 6.72 14.38 7.02
N ASP A 496 5.47 14.03 7.26
CA ASP A 496 4.83 14.09 8.57
C ASP A 496 4.76 12.73 9.28
N ASP A 497 5.49 11.74 8.77
CA ASP A 497 5.71 10.41 9.34
C ASP A 497 6.30 10.48 10.76
N ILE A 498 5.97 9.47 11.57
CA ILE A 498 6.21 9.49 13.02
C ILE A 498 6.77 8.18 13.57
N ALA A 499 7.47 8.30 14.69
CA ALA A 499 7.67 7.21 15.65
C ALA A 499 7.10 7.60 17.01
N THR A 500 6.56 6.63 17.75
CA THR A 500 6.25 6.76 19.18
C THR A 500 7.28 5.97 20.00
N VAL A 501 7.63 6.49 21.18
CA VAL A 501 8.59 5.85 22.09
C VAL A 501 7.96 5.75 23.48
N VAL A 502 7.58 4.55 23.90
CA VAL A 502 6.98 4.30 25.21
C VAL A 502 8.02 3.60 26.10
N PHE A 503 8.23 4.13 27.31
CA PHE A 503 9.14 3.57 28.29
C PHE A 503 8.33 2.92 29.41
N LEU A 504 8.50 1.61 29.57
CA LEU A 504 7.74 0.77 30.50
C LEU A 504 8.64 0.15 31.57
N GLU A 505 8.10 -0.13 32.74
CA GLU A 505 8.74 -0.96 33.77
C GLU A 505 7.83 -2.13 34.16
N ASN A 506 8.38 -3.34 34.19
CA ASN A 506 7.72 -4.55 34.68
C ASN A 506 7.47 -4.41 36.19
N ARG A 507 6.21 -4.56 36.62
CA ARG A 507 5.80 -4.36 38.01
C ARG A 507 6.41 -5.40 38.96
N VAL A 508 6.61 -6.63 38.49
CA VAL A 508 7.10 -7.76 39.28
C VAL A 508 8.62 -7.79 39.30
N THR A 509 9.29 -7.70 38.14
CA THR A 509 10.75 -7.86 38.06
C THR A 509 11.53 -6.55 38.16
N GLY A 510 10.85 -5.41 38.00
CA GLY A 510 11.48 -4.09 37.94
C GLY A 510 12.35 -3.82 36.71
N SER A 511 12.37 -4.75 35.74
CA SER A 511 13.05 -4.53 34.47
C SER A 511 12.34 -3.46 33.66
N ARG A 512 13.12 -2.71 32.87
CA ARG A 512 12.62 -1.60 32.04
C ARG A 512 12.80 -1.93 30.57
N ILE A 513 11.85 -1.51 29.74
CA ILE A 513 11.85 -1.75 28.30
C ILE A 513 11.45 -0.49 27.53
N ILE A 514 12.18 -0.21 26.45
CA ILE A 514 11.87 0.83 25.48
C ILE A 514 11.11 0.18 24.33
N VAL A 515 9.88 0.63 24.10
CA VAL A 515 9.06 0.21 22.97
C VAL A 515 9.05 1.36 21.95
N VAL A 516 9.58 1.12 20.76
CA VAL A 516 9.45 2.02 19.62
C VAL A 516 8.38 1.45 18.68
N ASN A 517 7.51 2.30 18.17
CA ASN A 517 6.53 1.96 17.14
C ASN A 517 6.52 3.07 16.08
N SER A 518 6.86 2.73 14.83
CA SER A 518 7.01 3.67 13.73
C SER A 518 6.28 3.22 12.46
N HIS A 519 5.90 4.18 11.63
CA HIS A 519 5.53 3.98 10.23
C HIS A 519 6.30 5.03 9.43
N ILE A 520 7.30 4.60 8.65
CA ILE A 520 8.15 5.51 7.86
C ILE A 520 7.68 5.61 6.41
N PHE A 521 8.20 6.58 5.66
CA PHE A 521 7.67 6.96 4.36
C PHE A 521 7.59 5.79 3.35
N TRP A 522 6.49 5.71 2.59
CA TRP A 522 6.16 4.52 1.80
C TRP A 522 6.81 4.45 0.40
N ASP A 523 6.98 5.58 -0.29
CA ASP A 523 7.31 5.61 -1.73
C ASP A 523 8.65 4.89 -2.05
N PRO A 524 8.65 3.83 -2.89
CA PRO A 524 9.86 3.10 -3.28
C PRO A 524 10.96 3.96 -3.92
N ALA A 525 10.62 5.09 -4.57
CA ALA A 525 11.59 6.00 -5.18
C ALA A 525 12.32 6.91 -4.16
N PHE A 526 11.96 6.83 -2.86
CA PHE A 526 12.48 7.66 -1.78
C PHE A 526 13.20 6.85 -0.69
N LYS A 527 13.95 5.80 -1.08
CA LYS A 527 14.78 4.99 -0.16
C LYS A 527 15.67 5.85 0.76
N ASP A 528 16.22 6.94 0.23
CA ASP A 528 16.98 7.95 0.97
C ASP A 528 16.19 8.59 2.11
N VAL A 529 14.91 8.92 1.90
CA VAL A 529 14.05 9.49 2.95
C VAL A 529 13.77 8.45 4.02
N LYS A 530 13.52 7.19 3.65
CA LYS A 530 13.32 6.08 4.60
C LYS A 530 14.56 5.90 5.49
N LEU A 531 15.74 5.86 4.89
CA LEU A 531 17.02 5.79 5.58
C LEU A 531 17.26 6.97 6.53
N ILE A 532 17.01 8.21 6.08
CA ILE A 532 17.22 9.41 6.91
C ILE A 532 16.19 9.46 8.06
N GLN A 533 14.93 9.06 7.82
CA GLN A 533 13.92 8.95 8.88
C GLN A 533 14.33 7.90 9.94
N ALA A 534 14.80 6.73 9.53
CA ALA A 534 15.32 5.70 10.43
C ALA A 534 16.54 6.19 11.24
N ALA A 535 17.50 6.87 10.59
CA ALA A 535 18.68 7.41 11.26
C ALA A 535 18.35 8.55 12.25
N VAL A 536 17.38 9.41 11.92
CA VAL A 536 16.84 10.43 12.84
C VAL A 536 16.16 9.78 14.05
N MET A 537 15.31 8.76 13.82
CA MET A 537 14.64 8.01 14.88
C MET A 537 15.66 7.40 15.85
N MET A 538 16.70 6.73 15.35
CA MET A 538 17.72 6.09 16.19
C MET A 538 18.55 7.10 17.00
N GLU A 539 18.83 8.29 16.47
CA GLU A 539 19.53 9.33 17.24
C GLU A 539 18.66 9.92 18.36
N GLU A 540 17.37 10.17 18.11
CA GLU A 540 16.44 10.63 19.17
C GLU A 540 16.17 9.53 20.21
N VAL A 541 16.02 8.26 19.78
CA VAL A 541 15.89 7.11 20.68
C VAL A 541 17.14 6.94 21.56
N SER A 542 18.34 7.19 21.04
CA SER A 542 19.58 7.19 21.84
C SER A 542 19.55 8.26 22.93
N LYS A 543 19.16 9.50 22.59
CA LYS A 543 19.01 10.62 23.56
C LYS A 543 17.94 10.34 24.63
N LEU A 544 16.86 9.65 24.27
CA LEU A 544 15.85 9.19 25.21
C LEU A 544 16.38 8.08 26.12
N ALA A 545 17.08 7.08 25.57
CA ALA A 545 17.69 6.00 26.35
C ALA A 545 18.73 6.52 27.36
N GLU A 546 19.52 7.55 27.01
CA GLU A 546 20.43 8.25 27.94
C GLU A 546 19.73 8.90 29.14
N ARG A 547 18.49 9.37 28.96
CA ARG A 547 17.63 9.93 30.01
C ARG A 547 17.00 8.80 30.83
N TYR A 548 16.55 7.74 30.16
CA TYR A 548 15.90 6.58 30.75
C TYR A 548 16.84 5.72 31.61
N ALA A 549 18.13 5.62 31.28
CA ALA A 549 19.12 4.94 32.11
C ALA A 549 19.28 5.61 33.49
N LYS A 550 19.08 6.94 33.55
CA LYS A 550 19.17 7.79 34.74
C LYS A 550 17.81 8.00 35.43
N TRP A 551 16.78 7.27 35.02
CA TRP A 551 15.41 7.46 35.52
C TRP A 551 15.28 6.93 36.97
N PRO A 552 14.66 7.67 37.90
CA PRO A 552 14.59 7.27 39.31
C PRO A 552 13.80 5.96 39.51
N ALA A 553 14.03 5.28 40.64
CA ALA A 553 13.27 4.09 41.02
C ALA A 553 11.81 4.41 41.31
N VAL A 554 10.90 3.49 40.98
CA VAL A 554 9.45 3.64 41.12
C VAL A 554 9.03 3.18 42.51
N THR A 555 8.61 4.12 43.36
CA THR A 555 8.22 3.84 44.75
C THR A 555 6.77 3.36 44.90
N ASN A 556 5.86 3.75 43.99
CA ASN A 556 4.49 3.22 43.94
C ASN A 556 4.27 2.45 42.64
N LYS A 557 4.17 1.12 42.76
CA LYS A 557 3.92 0.18 41.65
C LYS A 557 2.49 -0.39 41.63
N GLN A 558 1.58 0.10 42.48
CA GLN A 558 0.23 -0.42 42.59
C GLN A 558 -0.54 -0.32 41.26
N THR A 559 -1.38 -1.30 40.99
CA THR A 559 -2.38 -1.27 39.91
C THR A 559 -3.60 -0.45 40.36
N PHE A 560 -4.24 0.25 39.43
CA PHE A 560 -5.45 0.99 39.74
C PHE A 560 -6.62 0.00 39.91
N ARG A 561 -7.22 -0.04 41.11
CA ARG A 561 -8.47 -0.77 41.38
C ARG A 561 -9.64 0.21 41.27
N PHE A 562 -10.74 -0.23 40.65
CA PHE A 562 -12.03 0.43 40.81
C PHE A 562 -12.61 0.13 42.21
N ALA A 563 -13.43 1.03 42.75
CA ALA A 563 -13.93 0.91 44.12
C ALA A 563 -14.82 -0.32 44.35
N ASP A 564 -15.52 -0.76 43.30
CA ASP A 564 -16.46 -1.89 43.31
C ASP A 564 -15.83 -3.20 42.81
N ALA A 565 -14.50 -3.29 42.78
CA ALA A 565 -13.78 -4.51 42.38
C ALA A 565 -13.77 -5.53 43.53
N ASP A 566 -14.37 -6.71 43.29
CA ASP A 566 -14.58 -7.75 44.30
C ASP A 566 -13.28 -8.19 45.01
N ASP A 567 -13.32 -8.21 46.35
CA ASP A 567 -12.17 -8.54 47.22
C ASP A 567 -11.80 -10.04 47.22
N SER A 568 -12.51 -10.85 46.42
CA SER A 568 -12.21 -12.27 46.19
C SER A 568 -10.96 -12.52 45.33
N ALA A 569 -10.42 -11.50 44.66
CA ALA A 569 -9.28 -11.63 43.77
C ALA A 569 -7.95 -11.88 44.54
N GLU A 570 -7.11 -12.76 43.98
CA GLU A 570 -5.79 -13.10 44.55
C GLU A 570 -4.94 -11.86 44.90
N PRO A 571 -4.12 -11.93 45.97
CA PRO A 571 -3.21 -10.85 46.31
C PRO A 571 -2.25 -10.58 45.13
N PRO A 572 -2.06 -9.30 44.73
CA PRO A 572 -1.22 -8.99 43.59
C PRO A 572 0.22 -9.45 43.83
N PRO A 573 0.94 -9.94 42.80
CA PRO A 573 2.29 -10.47 42.95
C PRO A 573 3.25 -9.43 43.53
N GLU A 574 4.20 -9.89 44.35
CA GLU A 574 5.15 -9.02 45.03
C GLU A 574 5.96 -8.17 44.03
N MET A 575 5.99 -6.87 44.27
CA MET A 575 6.48 -5.88 43.32
C MET A 575 7.97 -5.62 43.55
N GLY A 576 8.83 -6.25 42.76
CA GLY A 576 10.29 -6.14 42.89
C GLY A 576 10.83 -4.71 42.69
N PRO A 577 12.03 -4.40 43.20
CA PRO A 577 12.64 -3.08 43.06
C PRO A 577 12.97 -2.74 41.59
N SER A 578 12.87 -1.47 41.21
CA SER A 578 13.30 -1.01 39.87
C SER A 578 14.78 -1.32 39.61
N LEU A 579 15.10 -1.81 38.40
CA LEU A 579 16.49 -2.03 38.00
C LEU A 579 17.17 -0.72 37.55
N GLU A 580 18.40 -0.52 38.00
CA GLU A 580 19.29 0.58 37.56
C GLU A 580 20.10 0.18 36.32
N TYR A 581 20.44 1.11 35.44
CA TYR A 581 21.14 0.84 34.17
C TYR A 581 22.37 1.74 34.04
N THR A 582 23.56 1.15 33.78
CA THR A 582 24.82 1.92 33.73
C THR A 582 25.16 2.47 32.35
N SER A 583 24.47 2.01 31.31
CA SER A 583 24.53 2.57 29.95
C SER A 583 23.19 2.38 29.22
N PRO A 584 22.88 3.20 28.19
CA PRO A 584 21.59 3.16 27.51
C PRO A 584 21.35 1.84 26.79
N ALA A 585 22.36 1.31 26.09
CA ALA A 585 22.32 0.00 25.45
C ALA A 585 22.05 -1.20 26.39
N GLN A 586 22.11 -1.05 27.71
CA GLN A 586 21.69 -2.13 28.64
C GLN A 586 20.18 -2.26 28.79
N ILE A 587 19.40 -1.25 28.39
CA ILE A 587 17.94 -1.27 28.49
C ILE A 587 17.38 -2.16 27.35
N PRO A 588 16.60 -3.21 27.66
CA PRO A 588 15.77 -3.91 26.67
C PRO A 588 15.05 -2.94 25.72
N MET A 589 15.12 -3.22 24.43
CA MET A 589 14.47 -2.42 23.39
C MET A 589 13.80 -3.33 22.36
N ILE A 590 12.54 -3.02 22.05
CA ILE A 590 11.80 -3.58 20.92
C ILE A 590 11.43 -2.42 20.01
N LEU A 591 11.71 -2.53 18.71
CA LEU A 591 11.24 -1.59 17.69
C LEU A 591 10.31 -2.32 16.74
N CYS A 592 9.02 -2.07 16.90
CA CYS A 592 7.97 -2.48 15.97
C CYS A 592 7.79 -1.41 14.89
N GLY A 593 7.32 -1.79 13.71
CA GLY A 593 6.95 -0.82 12.69
C GLY A 593 6.75 -1.41 11.30
N ASP A 594 6.05 -0.61 10.50
CA ASP A 594 6.13 -0.67 9.05
C ASP A 594 7.33 0.20 8.62
N TRP A 595 8.36 -0.46 8.12
CA TRP A 595 9.60 0.18 7.68
C TRP A 595 9.57 0.51 6.18
N ASN A 596 8.53 0.08 5.45
CA ASN A 596 8.40 0.23 4.00
C ASN A 596 9.69 -0.17 3.22
N SER A 597 10.50 -1.07 3.79
CA SER A 597 11.88 -1.36 3.36
C SER A 597 12.25 -2.79 3.74
N GLY A 598 12.71 -3.60 2.78
CA GLY A 598 13.07 -5.00 2.99
C GLY A 598 14.53 -5.23 3.42
N ALA A 599 14.93 -6.50 3.47
CA ALA A 599 16.26 -6.93 3.91
C ALA A 599 17.45 -6.48 3.03
N ASP A 600 17.19 -6.05 1.80
CA ASP A 600 18.17 -5.49 0.86
C ASP A 600 18.40 -3.97 1.05
N SER A 601 17.66 -3.33 1.96
CA SER A 601 17.62 -1.88 2.12
C SER A 601 18.65 -1.32 3.09
N ALA A 602 19.04 -0.06 2.87
CA ALA A 602 19.86 0.69 3.82
C ALA A 602 19.23 0.83 5.22
N VAL A 603 17.91 0.70 5.37
CA VAL A 603 17.21 0.76 6.67
C VAL A 603 17.52 -0.49 7.49
N TYR A 604 17.44 -1.67 6.88
CA TYR A 604 17.81 -2.95 7.51
C TYR A 604 19.31 -2.98 7.82
N ASP A 605 20.13 -2.47 6.89
CA ASP A 605 21.57 -2.36 7.02
C ASP A 605 21.98 -1.45 8.20
N LEU A 606 21.35 -0.28 8.33
CA LEU A 606 21.56 0.67 9.43
C LEU A 606 21.37 0.00 10.80
N PHE A 607 20.24 -0.67 10.98
CA PHE A 607 19.88 -1.28 12.28
C PHE A 607 20.79 -2.47 12.63
N THR A 608 21.11 -3.33 11.66
CA THR A 608 21.98 -4.50 11.89
C THR A 608 23.44 -4.13 12.09
N LYS A 609 23.99 -3.17 11.34
CA LYS A 609 25.42 -2.82 11.35
C LYS A 609 25.79 -1.72 12.36
N LYS A 610 24.85 -1.30 13.21
CA LYS A 610 24.96 -0.17 14.16
C LYS A 610 25.20 1.20 13.53
N GLY A 611 24.94 1.32 12.23
CA GLY A 611 25.37 2.47 11.46
C GLY A 611 25.60 2.13 9.99
N LEU A 612 25.80 3.19 9.21
CA LEU A 612 26.14 3.14 7.80
C LEU A 612 27.18 4.20 7.46
N THR A 613 28.04 3.89 6.49
CA THR A 613 28.97 4.85 5.89
C THR A 613 28.24 5.98 5.17
N ALA A 614 28.93 7.10 4.94
CA ALA A 614 28.43 8.21 4.13
C ALA A 614 28.18 7.82 2.66
N GLN A 615 28.73 6.67 2.22
CA GLN A 615 28.58 6.09 0.90
C GLN A 615 27.65 4.87 1.00
N HIS A 616 26.46 4.97 0.41
CA HIS A 616 25.49 3.89 0.22
C HIS A 616 24.58 4.22 -0.98
N ASP A 617 24.23 3.23 -1.81
CA ASP A 617 23.54 3.48 -3.08
C ASP A 617 22.15 4.11 -2.90
N ASP A 618 21.40 3.69 -1.86
CA ASP A 618 20.10 4.26 -1.49
C ASP A 618 20.14 5.78 -1.18
N LEU A 619 21.31 6.36 -0.83
CA LEU A 619 21.46 7.82 -0.68
C LEU A 619 21.55 8.56 -2.03
N ALA A 620 21.85 7.85 -3.13
CA ALA A 620 21.99 8.37 -4.49
C ALA A 620 22.89 9.62 -4.62
N GLY A 621 23.90 9.76 -3.75
CA GLY A 621 24.82 10.91 -3.71
C GLY A 621 24.23 12.23 -3.19
N ARG A 622 23.02 12.21 -2.60
CA ARG A 622 22.31 13.39 -2.08
C ARG A 622 22.92 13.90 -0.76
N ASP A 623 22.79 15.20 -0.48
CA ASP A 623 23.39 15.80 0.72
C ASP A 623 22.38 15.92 1.87
N TYR A 624 22.54 15.13 2.92
CA TYR A 624 21.79 15.19 4.18
C TYR A 624 22.58 15.79 5.36
N GLY A 625 23.50 16.71 5.08
CA GLY A 625 24.23 17.44 6.10
C GLY A 625 25.34 16.60 6.73
N THR A 626 25.18 16.18 7.98
CA THR A 626 26.19 15.34 8.68
C THR A 626 26.11 13.87 8.28
N PHE A 627 24.92 13.34 7.97
CA PHE A 627 24.75 11.91 7.64
C PHE A 627 25.40 11.52 6.30
N SER A 628 25.24 12.36 5.27
CA SER A 628 25.88 12.22 3.94
C SER A 628 27.39 12.47 3.92
N LYS A 629 27.97 12.95 5.02
CA LYS A 629 29.39 13.36 5.10
C LYS A 629 30.20 12.50 6.07
N ASN A 630 29.60 12.13 7.20
CA ASN A 630 30.26 11.38 8.28
C ASN A 630 29.65 9.97 8.47
N GLY A 631 28.54 9.65 7.81
CA GLY A 631 27.77 8.44 8.06
C GLY A 631 26.72 8.59 9.17
N MET A 632 26.05 7.49 9.48
CA MET A 632 25.00 7.34 10.49
C MET A 632 25.43 6.27 11.51
N SER A 633 25.05 6.39 12.78
CA SER A 633 25.40 5.38 13.80
C SER A 633 24.47 5.39 15.03
N HIS A 634 24.41 4.27 15.75
CA HIS A 634 23.74 4.12 17.04
C HIS A 634 24.42 3.08 17.94
N GLU A 635 24.19 3.13 19.26
CA GLU A 635 24.86 2.22 20.20
C GLU A 635 24.25 0.81 20.26
N PHE A 636 22.97 0.65 19.96
CA PHE A 636 22.20 -0.58 20.17
C PHE A 636 22.65 -1.74 19.28
N SER A 637 22.62 -2.96 19.81
CA SER A 637 22.83 -4.21 19.04
C SER A 637 21.48 -4.76 18.60
N LEU A 638 21.05 -4.50 17.36
CA LEU A 638 19.72 -4.92 16.89
C LEU A 638 19.80 -6.14 15.94
N LYS A 639 18.75 -6.96 15.96
CA LYS A 639 18.46 -7.97 14.93
C LYS A 639 16.94 -7.99 14.70
N SER A 640 16.50 -8.28 13.47
CA SER A 640 15.10 -8.60 13.19
C SER A 640 14.75 -9.93 13.89
N ALA A 641 13.63 -10.00 14.62
CA ALA A 641 13.19 -11.22 15.29
C ALA A 641 12.96 -12.37 14.30
N TYR A 642 12.47 -12.05 13.10
CA TYR A 642 12.14 -13.00 12.04
C TYR A 642 13.34 -13.46 11.19
N SER A 643 14.52 -12.86 11.35
CA SER A 643 15.75 -13.22 10.61
C SER A 643 16.39 -14.58 10.98
N GLY A 644 15.60 -15.50 11.53
CA GLY A 644 15.90 -16.93 11.66
C GLY A 644 14.95 -17.83 10.86
N ILE A 645 13.84 -17.26 10.36
CA ILE A 645 12.79 -17.91 9.55
C ILE A 645 12.39 -17.00 8.36
N GLU A 646 13.34 -16.20 7.86
CA GLU A 646 13.08 -15.16 6.84
C GLU A 646 12.72 -15.79 5.47
N ASP A 647 13.23 -16.99 5.20
CA ASP A 647 12.82 -17.84 4.07
C ASP A 647 11.42 -18.46 4.24
N GLU A 648 10.91 -18.56 5.47
CA GLU A 648 9.56 -19.09 5.79
C GLU A 648 8.49 -18.00 5.76
N MET A 649 8.85 -16.71 5.89
CA MET A 649 7.92 -15.57 5.87
C MET A 649 8.08 -14.75 4.57
N PRO A 650 7.49 -15.18 3.44
CA PRO A 650 7.75 -14.60 2.12
C PRO A 650 7.29 -13.14 1.97
N PHE A 651 6.37 -12.68 2.82
CA PHE A 651 5.88 -11.30 2.82
C PHE A 651 5.28 -10.88 4.16
N THR A 652 5.13 -9.57 4.34
CA THR A 652 4.32 -8.98 5.42
C THR A 652 3.23 -8.05 4.87
N ASN A 653 3.45 -7.39 3.72
CA ASN A 653 2.39 -6.79 2.90
C ASN A 653 2.12 -7.67 1.68
N TYR A 654 0.84 -7.94 1.35
CA TYR A 654 0.44 -8.75 0.21
C TYR A 654 -0.73 -8.11 -0.56
N THR A 655 -0.41 -7.53 -1.72
CA THR A 655 -1.37 -7.00 -2.68
C THR A 655 -1.11 -7.61 -4.07
N PRO A 656 -2.05 -7.51 -5.03
CA PRO A 656 -1.85 -8.10 -6.36
C PRO A 656 -0.79 -7.39 -7.20
N SER A 657 -0.27 -6.26 -6.73
CA SER A 657 0.82 -5.47 -7.35
C SER A 657 2.15 -5.55 -6.60
N PHE A 658 2.14 -5.94 -5.32
CA PHE A 658 3.33 -6.01 -4.48
C PHE A 658 3.17 -7.09 -3.41
N ALA A 659 4.17 -7.95 -3.27
CA ALA A 659 4.29 -8.88 -2.15
C ALA A 659 5.72 -8.79 -1.62
N GLY A 660 5.89 -8.60 -0.32
CA GLY A 660 7.22 -8.55 0.29
C GLY A 660 7.21 -8.19 1.78
N VAL A 661 8.35 -8.37 2.42
CA VAL A 661 8.58 -8.04 3.82
C VAL A 661 8.90 -6.54 3.93
N LEU A 662 8.03 -5.80 4.61
CA LEU A 662 8.15 -4.37 4.93
C LEU A 662 8.11 -4.10 6.44
N ASP A 663 7.43 -4.98 7.18
CA ASP A 663 7.25 -4.91 8.62
C ASP A 663 8.33 -5.73 9.32
N HIS A 664 8.85 -5.20 10.43
CA HIS A 664 9.84 -5.93 11.24
C HIS A 664 9.69 -5.60 12.72
N ILE A 665 9.86 -6.62 13.56
CA ILE A 665 10.07 -6.47 15.00
C ILE A 665 11.57 -6.60 15.26
N TRP A 666 12.24 -5.50 15.58
CA TRP A 666 13.66 -5.47 15.95
C TRP A 666 13.82 -5.59 17.46
N PHE A 667 14.88 -6.25 17.94
CA PHE A 667 15.16 -6.41 19.36
C PHE A 667 16.64 -6.23 19.73
N SER A 668 16.90 -5.78 20.96
CA SER A 668 18.24 -5.60 21.53
C SER A 668 18.88 -6.93 21.95
N THR A 669 19.77 -7.49 21.10
CA THR A 669 20.33 -8.85 21.23
C THR A 669 21.21 -9.10 22.46
N ASN A 670 21.59 -8.05 23.18
CA ASN A 670 22.40 -8.11 24.41
C ASN A 670 21.57 -8.16 25.70
N SER A 671 20.25 -8.03 25.60
CA SER A 671 19.32 -7.95 26.75
C SER A 671 17.99 -8.66 26.52
N LEU A 672 17.66 -9.00 25.26
CA LEU A 672 16.51 -9.79 24.86
C LEU A 672 16.95 -10.99 24.01
N ARG A 673 16.28 -12.13 24.20
CA ARG A 673 16.37 -13.32 23.35
C ARG A 673 14.98 -13.65 22.80
N VAL A 674 14.86 -13.99 21.51
CA VAL A 674 13.61 -14.52 20.92
C VAL A 674 13.32 -15.92 21.48
N THR A 675 12.09 -16.17 21.93
CA THR A 675 11.63 -17.47 22.44
C THR A 675 10.68 -18.19 21.47
N GLY A 676 9.99 -17.44 20.61
CA GLY A 676 9.15 -18.01 19.55
C GLY A 676 8.55 -16.93 18.64
N LEU A 677 7.99 -17.33 17.51
CA LEU A 677 7.46 -16.46 16.45
C LEU A 677 6.15 -17.02 15.88
N LEU A 678 5.25 -16.14 15.44
CA LEU A 678 4.09 -16.55 14.64
C LEU A 678 4.47 -16.61 13.16
N GLY A 679 4.38 -17.80 12.56
CA GLY A 679 4.84 -18.12 11.21
C GLY A 679 3.90 -17.72 10.08
N GLU A 680 4.04 -18.40 8.94
CA GLU A 680 3.38 -18.07 7.68
C GLU A 680 1.88 -18.39 7.61
N ILE A 681 1.26 -17.99 6.50
CA ILE A 681 -0.11 -18.32 6.13
C ILE A 681 -0.10 -19.55 5.22
N ASP A 682 -1.06 -20.45 5.40
CA ASP A 682 -1.25 -21.67 4.61
C ASP A 682 -1.01 -21.44 3.09
N PRO A 683 0.07 -22.00 2.52
CA PRO A 683 0.38 -21.84 1.09
C PRO A 683 -0.67 -22.42 0.14
N GLU A 684 -1.55 -23.32 0.60
CA GLU A 684 -2.70 -23.79 -0.21
C GLU A 684 -3.78 -22.72 -0.32
N TYR A 685 -4.05 -21.97 0.76
CA TYR A 685 -5.00 -20.86 0.77
C TYR A 685 -4.53 -19.71 -0.15
N LEU A 686 -3.23 -19.40 -0.13
CA LEU A 686 -2.64 -18.35 -0.97
C LEU A 686 -2.74 -18.60 -2.49
N LYS A 687 -3.05 -19.84 -2.93
CA LYS A 687 -3.26 -20.16 -4.36
C LYS A 687 -4.54 -19.54 -4.95
N ARG A 688 -5.49 -19.12 -4.10
CA ARG A 688 -6.79 -18.55 -4.51
C ARG A 688 -7.00 -17.11 -4.05
N VAL A 689 -6.02 -16.52 -3.35
CA VAL A 689 -6.10 -15.16 -2.85
C VAL A 689 -5.14 -14.24 -3.62
N PRO A 690 -5.64 -13.30 -4.44
CA PRO A 690 -4.78 -12.41 -5.23
C PRO A 690 -4.09 -11.33 -4.40
N GLY A 691 -4.61 -11.01 -3.22
CA GLY A 691 -4.10 -10.00 -2.29
C GLY A 691 -4.97 -9.89 -1.03
N PHE A 692 -4.54 -9.04 -0.10
CA PHE A 692 -5.23 -8.65 1.12
C PHE A 692 -5.55 -7.13 1.09
N PRO A 693 -6.58 -6.64 1.83
CA PRO A 693 -7.44 -7.37 2.73
C PRO A 693 -8.40 -8.32 2.00
N ASN A 694 -8.99 -9.26 2.73
CA ASN A 694 -10.05 -10.13 2.27
C ASN A 694 -10.97 -10.52 3.45
N PHE A 695 -11.79 -11.56 3.29
CA PHE A 695 -12.69 -12.06 4.33
C PHE A 695 -12.00 -12.38 5.67
N HIS A 696 -10.80 -12.96 5.62
CA HIS A 696 -10.11 -13.48 6.82
C HIS A 696 -8.92 -12.61 7.25
N PHE A 697 -8.38 -11.79 6.34
CA PHE A 697 -7.28 -10.87 6.60
C PHE A 697 -7.76 -9.41 6.46
N PRO A 698 -7.98 -8.67 7.56
CA PRO A 698 -8.64 -7.36 7.54
C PRO A 698 -7.72 -6.16 7.26
N SER A 699 -6.46 -6.41 6.89
CA SER A 699 -5.47 -5.44 6.46
C SER A 699 -4.71 -6.02 5.26
N ASP A 700 -4.07 -5.18 4.44
CA ASP A 700 -3.14 -5.66 3.40
C ASP A 700 -1.77 -6.06 3.97
N HIS A 701 -1.49 -5.68 5.22
CA HIS A 701 -0.37 -6.19 6.02
C HIS A 701 -0.78 -7.38 6.92
N LEU A 702 0.22 -8.06 7.49
CA LEU A 702 0.07 -9.14 8.46
C LEU A 702 0.51 -8.72 9.86
N ALA A 703 -0.16 -9.26 10.88
CA ALA A 703 0.30 -9.17 12.26
C ALA A 703 1.58 -10.01 12.44
N LEU A 704 2.70 -9.34 12.76
CA LEU A 704 3.91 -9.99 13.24
C LEU A 704 3.82 -10.15 14.75
N VAL A 705 4.22 -11.32 15.27
CA VAL A 705 4.11 -11.62 16.70
C VAL A 705 5.35 -12.39 17.15
N ALA A 706 6.09 -11.82 18.10
CA ALA A 706 7.34 -12.37 18.59
C ALA A 706 7.34 -12.48 20.13
N GLY A 707 7.75 -13.64 20.62
CA GLY A 707 8.01 -13.88 22.04
C GLY A 707 9.47 -13.62 22.37
N PHE A 708 9.72 -13.01 23.53
CA PHE A 708 11.06 -12.71 24.03
C PHE A 708 11.23 -13.10 25.50
N ARG A 709 12.47 -13.35 25.90
CA ARG A 709 12.94 -13.41 27.30
C ARG A 709 13.89 -12.25 27.56
N VAL A 710 13.73 -11.56 28.69
CA VAL A 710 14.73 -10.61 29.21
C VAL A 710 15.89 -11.42 29.81
N GLU A 711 17.09 -11.26 29.26
CA GLU A 711 18.25 -12.02 29.71
C GLU A 711 18.77 -11.49 31.06
N LYS A 712 18.91 -12.39 32.04
CA LYS A 712 19.43 -12.06 33.37
C LYS A 712 20.88 -11.59 33.24
N ARG A 713 21.18 -10.39 33.76
CA ARG A 713 22.53 -9.81 33.70
C ARG A 713 23.54 -10.81 34.27
N ARG A 714 24.51 -11.22 33.44
CA ARG A 714 25.74 -11.82 33.95
C ARG A 714 26.39 -10.81 34.89
N LYS A 715 26.45 -11.11 36.19
CA LYS A 715 27.33 -10.38 37.09
C LYS A 715 28.74 -10.53 36.54
N ILE A 716 29.33 -9.44 36.09
CA ILE A 716 30.79 -9.35 36.05
C ILE A 716 31.18 -9.27 37.52
N GLU A 717 31.49 -10.42 38.11
CA GLU A 717 32.20 -10.43 39.38
C GLU A 717 33.50 -9.68 39.15
N LYS A 718 33.67 -8.56 39.86
CA LYS A 718 35.00 -8.05 40.09
C LYS A 718 35.71 -9.12 40.89
N VAL A 719 36.54 -9.90 40.20
CA VAL A 719 37.68 -10.54 40.83
C VAL A 719 38.59 -9.38 41.26
N ASP A 720 38.32 -8.81 42.43
CA ASP A 720 39.25 -7.91 43.08
C ASP A 720 40.55 -8.70 43.23
N ALA A 721 41.60 -8.24 42.55
CA ALA A 721 42.87 -8.94 42.52
C ALA A 721 43.45 -8.95 43.93
N ASP A 722 43.46 -10.12 44.56
CA ASP A 722 44.05 -10.35 45.87
C ASP A 722 45.58 -10.25 45.77
N PHE A 723 46.05 -9.01 45.74
CA PHE A 723 47.44 -8.65 45.98
C PHE A 723 47.73 -8.84 47.47
N GLY A 724 47.90 -10.12 47.84
CA GLY A 724 48.17 -10.57 49.20
C GLY A 724 49.35 -9.84 49.87
N PRO A 725 49.41 -9.86 51.21
CA PRO A 725 50.19 -8.92 52.01
C PRO A 725 51.67 -8.85 51.61
N SER A 726 52.15 -7.62 51.41
CA SER A 726 53.42 -7.32 50.79
C SER A 726 54.64 -7.82 51.58
N SER A 727 55.48 -8.64 50.93
CA SER A 727 56.79 -9.01 51.46
C SER A 727 57.83 -7.94 51.15
N ARG A 728 58.12 -7.07 52.13
CA ARG A 728 59.37 -6.29 52.13
C ARG A 728 60.55 -7.21 52.45
N LYS A 729 61.53 -7.30 51.53
CA LYS A 729 62.93 -7.62 51.80
C LYS A 729 63.80 -6.82 50.84
#